data_AF-A0A919P4V7-F1
#
_entry.id   AF-A0A919P4V7-F1
#
_cell.length_a   1.000
_cell.length_b   1.000
_cell.length_c   1.000
_cell.angle_alpha   90.00
_cell.angle_beta   90.00
_cell.angle_gamma   90.00
#
_symmetry.space_group_name_H-M   'P 1'
#
loop_
_entity.id
_entity.type
_entity.pdbx_description
1 polymer ?
#
loop_
_entity_poly.entity_id
_entity_poly.type
_entity_poly.pdbx_seq_one_letter_code
_entity_poly.pdbx_strand_id
1 'polypeptide(L)'
;MAKKSTQQPVVHLVTGDVLDQRGEMLVIPTSGRGPVGDPWATYLGSIRAVPPTGVLRVGQVVHQEAPTGSTFRHLVYAVIIESPSGSADAAVIEGIAGSIGKLAGGVGVRSVVSPLLGTAVGGPTDDIALSAMRAGFRRTASPDAELIVAVHDPERSDALLAVPGTGEGDGPGVGRDDPAGADDAAETGVGAGSGSISIVRPGHGTAPVAGEPAASGTDGSAANPPDEDGASGAPRELPTDASPAQPVPPAPHAPPGPHAPPSQPAPPVSAAGRTRLVHDQPAGDDELGRMSLAVEVASLVREMGRSHDRPEAFAIHLDAPWGAGKSTLVGFIGRALAEEGPDGDPAWTVVSLDAWRESQLSPAWWAILGHLRRGVAESLDGRARVGFALRRTWRSVRRLWRIWVPPALVLVVLAVLARYTDVAGLVPVVTALVAVVVAVGGLGSRFLSLGSLQGARVHQLLNDNPMEEVVDQIWAIRRASPRPVLLVLDDLDRCNERFTVELLDAVQTLLRSGPEGGDGRPDRSRPPALIVLAVGDGRWLRAAYENAYAVFSDSVSEPGRPLGHLFLDKLFQLRVELPRLDRSQVSRYLSHLLDVPQATGPVDAGALEERIRAAPSDTAGAHSLDERMSTLLSEAQGLGDAERQRLAAVALEARRTDPAREARQRHLLEEYADLLEPNPRATKRFLMAYNVGFAARLTELEPLDPRTLALWTVVATRWPALAEWVRDELPHGDLRPVDVPGHPSLLLREPQVQDVVTSALGGPLDRDAVLRCCGHLVLRETDPSSSHVDGARR
;
A
#
# COMPACT_ATOMS: atom_id res chain seq x y z
N MET A 1 52.17 36.02 -29.79
CA MET A 1 51.38 35.50 -28.66
C MET A 1 50.24 34.67 -29.23
N ALA A 2 50.22 33.35 -28.98
CA ALA A 2 49.10 32.52 -29.40
C ALA A 2 47.89 32.79 -28.50
N LYS A 3 46.69 32.96 -29.08
CA LYS A 3 45.44 32.92 -28.31
C LYS A 3 45.36 31.54 -27.66
N LYS A 4 45.48 31.45 -26.33
CA LYS A 4 45.07 30.24 -25.61
C LYS A 4 43.59 30.04 -25.89
N SER A 5 43.24 28.98 -26.61
CA SER A 5 41.85 28.55 -26.71
C SER A 5 41.35 28.31 -25.28
N THR A 6 40.30 29.02 -24.88
CA THR A 6 39.72 28.91 -23.54
C THR A 6 38.82 27.68 -23.51
N GLN A 7 39.46 26.51 -23.55
CA GLN A 7 38.77 25.22 -23.50
C GLN A 7 37.97 25.16 -22.19
N GLN A 8 36.67 24.92 -22.27
CA GLN A 8 35.82 24.74 -21.10
C GLN A 8 35.75 23.26 -20.74
N PRO A 9 35.66 22.91 -19.44
CA PRO A 9 35.35 21.56 -19.02
C PRO A 9 34.07 21.03 -19.68
N VAL A 10 34.13 19.78 -20.14
CA VAL A 10 33.07 19.15 -20.91
C VAL A 10 32.16 18.37 -19.97
N VAL A 11 30.85 18.33 -20.27
CA VAL A 11 29.88 17.52 -19.52
C VAL A 11 29.15 16.64 -20.51
N HIS A 12 29.38 15.33 -20.41
CA HIS A 12 28.77 14.30 -21.23
C HIS A 12 27.54 13.73 -20.51
N LEU A 13 26.51 13.38 -21.29
CA LEU A 13 25.39 12.58 -20.84
C LEU A 13 25.49 11.22 -21.54
N VAL A 14 25.40 10.12 -20.78
CA VAL A 14 25.52 8.76 -21.30
C VAL A 14 24.40 7.87 -20.75
N THR A 15 23.87 7.00 -21.62
CA THR A 15 22.90 5.98 -21.23
C THR A 15 23.63 4.73 -20.71
N GLY A 16 23.27 4.27 -19.51
CA GLY A 16 23.81 3.04 -18.91
C GLY A 16 24.03 3.13 -17.39
N ASP A 17 24.52 2.04 -16.79
CA ASP A 17 24.94 2.07 -15.39
C ASP A 17 26.16 3.00 -15.22
N VAL A 18 26.15 3.78 -14.15
CA VAL A 18 27.23 4.65 -13.71
C VAL A 18 28.49 3.87 -13.32
N LEU A 19 28.33 2.65 -12.82
CA LEU A 19 29.42 1.77 -12.37
C LEU A 19 30.16 1.10 -13.54
N ASP A 20 29.53 1.02 -14.72
CA ASP A 20 30.13 0.50 -15.96
C ASP A 20 30.94 1.57 -16.74
N GLN A 21 30.77 2.85 -16.39
CA GLN A 21 31.50 3.94 -17.04
C GLN A 21 32.97 3.96 -16.64
N ARG A 22 33.83 4.42 -17.56
CA ARG A 22 35.26 4.58 -17.30
C ARG A 22 35.56 6.02 -16.86
N GLY A 23 36.16 6.16 -15.69
CA GLY A 23 36.69 7.43 -15.18
C GLY A 23 37.64 7.21 -14.02
N GLU A 24 38.23 8.29 -13.50
CA GLU A 24 39.19 8.22 -12.39
C GLU A 24 38.52 8.46 -11.03
N MET A 25 37.40 9.16 -11.01
CA MET A 25 36.63 9.52 -9.81
C MET A 25 35.16 9.14 -9.98
N LEU A 26 34.58 8.50 -8.97
CA LEU A 26 33.16 8.15 -8.91
C LEU A 26 32.43 9.00 -7.86
N VAL A 27 31.35 9.66 -8.27
CA VAL A 27 30.44 10.38 -7.39
C VAL A 27 29.35 9.44 -6.88
N ILE A 28 29.19 9.40 -5.56
CA ILE A 28 28.25 8.55 -4.83
C ILE A 28 27.19 9.44 -4.17
N PRO A 29 25.91 9.36 -4.58
CA PRO A 29 24.84 10.12 -3.97
C PRO A 29 24.64 9.64 -2.52
N THR A 30 24.61 10.59 -1.60
CA THR A 30 24.73 10.35 -0.15
C THR A 30 23.72 11.24 0.58
N SER A 31 23.23 10.77 1.73
CA SER A 31 22.38 11.51 2.66
C SER A 31 23.19 11.95 3.88
N GLY A 32 22.59 12.73 4.78
CA GLY A 32 23.20 13.04 6.08
C GLY A 32 23.57 11.82 6.94
N ARG A 33 23.12 10.61 6.55
CA ARG A 33 23.36 9.31 7.22
C ARG A 33 24.16 8.29 6.40
N GLY A 34 24.61 8.63 5.19
CA GLY A 34 25.35 7.71 4.29
C GLY A 34 24.70 7.50 2.92
N PRO A 35 25.26 6.61 2.07
CA PRO A 35 24.89 6.45 0.66
C PRO A 35 23.38 6.24 0.42
N VAL A 36 22.85 6.86 -0.63
CA VAL A 36 21.41 6.81 -0.99
C VAL A 36 21.18 5.73 -2.05
N GLY A 37 20.60 4.61 -1.62
CA GLY A 37 20.18 3.53 -2.50
C GLY A 37 21.07 2.28 -2.45
N ASP A 38 20.42 1.13 -2.58
CA ASP A 38 21.03 -0.20 -2.45
C ASP A 38 22.19 -0.52 -3.42
N PRO A 39 22.22 -0.04 -4.68
CA PRO A 39 23.35 -0.26 -5.58
C PRO A 39 24.67 0.26 -5.00
N TRP A 40 24.65 1.44 -4.36
CA TRP A 40 25.84 2.09 -3.81
C TRP A 40 26.39 1.36 -2.58
N ALA A 41 25.52 0.92 -1.69
CA ALA A 41 25.92 0.07 -0.55
C ALA A 41 26.52 -1.26 -1.02
N THR A 42 25.95 -1.86 -2.07
CA THR A 42 26.44 -3.10 -2.68
C THR A 42 27.80 -2.91 -3.35
N TYR A 43 27.97 -1.83 -4.12
CA TYR A 43 29.23 -1.47 -4.76
C TYR A 43 30.35 -1.20 -3.75
N LEU A 44 30.09 -0.35 -2.75
CA LEU A 44 31.06 -0.05 -1.68
C LEU A 44 31.47 -1.32 -0.92
N GLY A 45 30.51 -2.22 -0.66
CA GLY A 45 30.79 -3.52 -0.05
C GLY A 45 31.66 -4.45 -0.91
N SER A 46 31.53 -4.41 -2.25
CA SER A 46 32.33 -5.25 -3.15
C SER A 46 33.79 -4.81 -3.21
N ILE A 47 34.05 -3.49 -3.23
CA ILE A 47 35.40 -2.92 -3.17
C ILE A 47 35.95 -2.76 -1.74
N ARG A 48 35.16 -3.13 -0.71
CA ARG A 48 35.48 -2.96 0.73
C ARG A 48 35.75 -1.52 1.16
N ALA A 49 35.15 -0.54 0.48
CA ALA A 49 35.20 0.85 0.86
C ALA A 49 34.24 1.11 2.03
N VAL A 50 34.79 1.61 3.14
CA VAL A 50 33.97 2.06 4.29
C VAL A 50 33.54 3.50 4.03
N PRO A 51 32.23 3.80 3.95
CA PRO A 51 31.76 5.17 3.76
C PRO A 51 32.08 6.06 4.97
N PRO A 52 32.17 7.39 4.79
CA PRO A 52 32.49 8.32 5.87
C PRO A 52 31.49 8.23 7.02
N THR A 53 32.01 8.12 8.24
CA THR A 53 31.22 8.05 9.47
C THR A 53 31.11 9.42 10.13
N GLY A 54 29.88 9.80 10.51
CA GLY A 54 29.58 11.10 11.12
C GLY A 54 28.27 11.68 10.60
N VAL A 55 27.86 12.82 11.16
CA VAL A 55 26.72 13.60 10.65
C VAL A 55 27.21 14.45 9.49
N LEU A 56 26.80 14.10 8.27
CA LEU A 56 27.10 14.86 7.07
C LEU A 56 26.02 15.91 6.82
N ARG A 57 26.39 17.08 6.27
CA ARG A 57 25.44 18.18 5.97
C ARG A 57 25.08 18.21 4.50
N VAL A 58 23.86 18.62 4.16
CA VAL A 58 23.46 18.85 2.77
C VAL A 58 24.37 19.88 2.11
N GLY A 59 24.74 19.62 0.86
CA GLY A 59 25.74 20.39 0.10
C GLY A 59 27.19 19.98 0.36
N GLN A 60 27.46 19.14 1.36
CA GLN A 60 28.81 18.66 1.66
C GLN A 60 29.28 17.63 0.61
N VAL A 61 30.57 17.70 0.27
CA VAL A 61 31.25 16.72 -0.57
C VAL A 61 32.42 16.14 0.22
N VAL A 62 32.47 14.82 0.36
CA VAL A 62 33.54 14.12 1.09
C VAL A 62 34.36 13.27 0.12
N HIS A 63 35.67 13.46 0.11
CA HIS A 63 36.63 12.72 -0.72
C HIS A 63 37.23 11.54 0.05
N GLN A 64 37.46 10.44 -0.66
CA GLN A 64 38.19 9.28 -0.15
C GLN A 64 38.97 8.62 -1.30
N GLU A 65 40.18 8.14 -1.03
CA GLU A 65 40.89 7.26 -1.96
C GLU A 65 40.23 5.88 -2.00
N ALA A 66 40.05 5.35 -3.20
CA ALA A 66 39.39 4.07 -3.39
C ALA A 66 40.34 2.91 -3.02
N PRO A 67 39.84 1.81 -2.42
CA PRO A 67 40.68 0.67 -2.08
C PRO A 67 41.35 0.01 -3.29
N THR A 68 42.55 -0.53 -3.10
CA THR A 68 43.34 -1.20 -4.15
C THR A 68 42.54 -2.28 -4.87
N GLY A 69 42.36 -2.12 -6.19
CA GLY A 69 41.62 -3.06 -7.04
C GLY A 69 40.22 -2.58 -7.46
N SER A 70 39.81 -1.38 -7.06
CA SER A 70 38.62 -0.71 -7.59
C SER A 70 38.86 -0.12 -8.99
N THR A 71 37.79 0.02 -9.79
CA THR A 71 37.82 0.61 -11.15
C THR A 71 38.18 2.09 -11.13
N PHE A 72 37.70 2.82 -10.12
CA PHE A 72 37.95 4.25 -9.92
C PHE A 72 39.04 4.43 -8.86
N ARG A 73 39.84 5.50 -8.94
CA ARG A 73 40.89 5.81 -7.95
C ARG A 73 40.37 6.63 -6.77
N HIS A 74 39.31 7.41 -6.99
CA HIS A 74 38.73 8.28 -5.97
C HIS A 74 37.22 8.06 -5.86
N LEU A 75 36.72 8.07 -4.63
CA LEU A 75 35.30 8.03 -4.30
C LEU A 75 34.91 9.39 -3.73
N VAL A 76 33.76 9.90 -4.14
CA VAL A 76 33.27 11.22 -3.72
C VAL A 76 31.83 11.13 -3.27
N TYR A 77 31.62 11.24 -1.96
CA TYR A 77 30.30 11.19 -1.35
C TYR A 77 29.65 12.57 -1.42
N ALA A 78 28.68 12.73 -2.32
CA ALA A 78 27.92 13.95 -2.52
C ALA A 78 26.67 13.94 -1.63
N VAL A 79 26.56 14.86 -0.68
CA VAL A 79 25.50 14.84 0.35
C VAL A 79 24.33 15.70 -0.10
N ILE A 80 23.34 15.06 -0.72
CA ILE A 80 22.27 15.74 -1.48
C ILE A 80 21.07 16.07 -0.58
N ILE A 81 20.76 15.22 0.40
CA ILE A 81 19.54 15.26 1.23
C ILE A 81 19.84 14.92 2.70
N GLU A 82 19.09 15.48 3.66
CA GLU A 82 19.31 15.17 5.10
C GLU A 82 18.87 13.75 5.46
N SER A 83 17.71 13.34 4.94
CA SER A 83 17.13 12.00 5.10
C SER A 83 16.81 11.40 3.72
N PRO A 84 16.66 10.06 3.59
CA PRO A 84 16.27 9.41 2.33
C PRO A 84 14.90 9.82 1.76
N SER A 85 14.11 10.60 2.50
CA SER A 85 12.77 11.09 2.11
C SER A 85 12.73 12.58 1.81
N GLY A 86 13.88 13.27 1.82
CA GLY A 86 13.97 14.70 1.49
C GLY A 86 14.16 14.94 -0.01
N SER A 87 13.76 16.12 -0.48
CA SER A 87 14.08 16.62 -1.81
C SER A 87 15.38 17.42 -1.83
N ALA A 88 16.00 17.50 -3.00
CA ALA A 88 17.17 18.34 -3.26
C ALA A 88 16.74 19.68 -3.87
N ASP A 89 17.47 20.76 -3.60
CA ASP A 89 17.34 22.02 -4.36
C ASP A 89 18.36 22.01 -5.53
N ALA A 90 17.98 22.57 -6.68
CA ALA A 90 18.90 22.80 -7.79
C ALA A 90 20.14 23.61 -7.36
N ALA A 91 19.99 24.59 -6.46
CA ALA A 91 21.11 25.36 -5.92
C ALA A 91 22.09 24.49 -5.10
N VAL A 92 21.57 23.47 -4.41
CA VAL A 92 22.40 22.49 -3.67
C VAL A 92 23.14 21.57 -4.65
N ILE A 93 22.46 21.08 -5.69
CA ILE A 93 23.07 20.25 -6.75
C ILE A 93 24.20 21.00 -7.45
N GLU A 94 23.99 22.29 -7.76
CA GLU A 94 24.99 23.17 -8.37
C GLU A 94 26.20 23.40 -7.44
N GLY A 95 25.96 23.62 -6.15
CA GLY A 95 27.01 23.76 -5.14
C GLY A 95 27.84 22.49 -4.95
N ILE A 96 27.20 21.32 -4.99
CA ILE A 96 27.84 20.00 -4.97
C ILE A 96 28.70 19.80 -6.22
N ALA A 97 28.15 20.03 -7.42
CA ALA A 97 28.89 19.88 -8.67
C ALA A 97 30.09 20.83 -8.78
N GLY A 98 29.96 22.06 -8.28
CA GLY A 98 31.08 23.00 -8.15
C GLY A 98 32.14 22.56 -7.13
N SER A 99 31.73 21.89 -6.06
CA SER A 99 32.67 21.31 -5.10
C SER A 99 33.41 20.10 -5.68
N ILE A 100 32.73 19.27 -6.49
CA ILE A 100 33.32 18.15 -7.23
C ILE A 100 34.32 18.65 -8.28
N GLY A 101 34.00 19.66 -9.09
CA GLY A 101 34.91 20.22 -10.08
C GLY A 101 36.20 20.78 -9.46
N LYS A 102 36.07 21.51 -8.34
CA LYS A 102 37.21 22.02 -7.57
C LYS A 102 38.06 20.89 -6.98
N LEU A 103 37.41 19.84 -6.46
CA LEU A 103 38.09 18.68 -5.89
C LEU A 103 38.88 17.91 -6.95
N ALA A 104 38.28 17.65 -8.11
CA ALA A 104 38.92 16.94 -9.23
C ALA A 104 40.24 17.62 -9.65
N GLY A 105 40.20 18.95 -9.86
CA GLY A 105 41.41 19.73 -10.12
C GLY A 105 42.44 19.70 -8.99
N GLY A 106 41.98 19.66 -7.73
CA GLY A 106 42.86 19.56 -6.54
C GLY A 106 43.58 18.22 -6.39
N VAL A 107 42.98 17.11 -6.84
CA VAL A 107 43.59 15.76 -6.83
C VAL A 107 44.21 15.36 -8.18
N GLY A 108 44.18 16.23 -9.18
CA GLY A 108 44.74 15.98 -10.51
C GLY A 108 43.93 14.99 -11.37
N VAL A 109 42.64 14.82 -11.05
CA VAL A 109 41.71 13.97 -11.83
C VAL A 109 41.17 14.73 -13.04
N ARG A 110 41.11 14.06 -14.18
CA ARG A 110 40.51 14.59 -15.41
C ARG A 110 39.11 14.06 -15.68
N SER A 111 38.83 12.79 -15.37
CA SER A 111 37.56 12.15 -15.72
C SER A 111 36.74 11.81 -14.46
N VAL A 112 35.60 12.48 -14.30
CA VAL A 112 34.66 12.29 -13.19
C VAL A 112 33.38 11.63 -13.70
N VAL A 113 32.97 10.54 -13.08
CA VAL A 113 31.74 9.81 -13.36
C VAL A 113 30.73 10.08 -12.25
N SER A 114 29.49 10.44 -12.61
CA SER A 114 28.41 10.72 -11.66
C SER A 114 27.10 10.13 -12.17
N PRO A 115 26.20 9.66 -11.30
CA PRO A 115 24.79 9.55 -11.67
C PRO A 115 24.20 10.98 -11.80
N LEU A 116 23.01 11.09 -12.38
CA LEU A 116 22.22 12.31 -12.27
C LEU A 116 21.82 12.53 -10.79
N LEU A 117 22.17 13.69 -10.24
CA LEU A 117 22.04 13.98 -8.81
C LEU A 117 20.69 14.62 -8.48
N GLY A 118 20.03 14.17 -7.42
CA GLY A 118 18.84 14.85 -6.84
C GLY A 118 17.49 14.53 -7.50
N THR A 119 17.44 13.74 -8.57
CA THR A 119 16.22 13.40 -9.33
C THR A 119 15.40 12.25 -8.73
N ALA A 120 15.39 12.16 -7.40
CA ALA A 120 14.51 11.27 -6.64
C ALA A 120 13.13 11.93 -6.42
N VAL A 121 12.18 11.18 -5.86
CA VAL A 121 10.81 11.66 -5.60
C VAL A 121 10.83 12.97 -4.82
N GLY A 122 10.25 14.03 -5.41
CA GLY A 122 10.16 15.37 -4.85
C GLY A 122 11.32 16.31 -5.17
N GLY A 123 12.40 15.84 -5.82
CA GLY A 123 13.49 16.68 -6.31
C GLY A 123 13.17 17.43 -7.62
N PRO A 124 14.12 18.24 -8.15
CA PRO A 124 13.97 18.89 -9.43
C PRO A 124 13.86 17.89 -10.58
N THR A 125 13.25 18.34 -11.68
CA THR A 125 13.20 17.59 -12.94
C THR A 125 14.60 17.33 -13.49
N ASP A 126 14.73 16.29 -14.30
CA ASP A 126 16.01 15.79 -14.81
C ASP A 126 16.83 16.87 -15.54
N ASP A 127 16.16 17.72 -16.31
CA ASP A 127 16.75 18.84 -17.07
C ASP A 127 17.30 19.94 -16.14
N ILE A 128 16.57 20.28 -15.07
CA ILE A 128 17.00 21.25 -14.05
C ILE A 128 18.20 20.68 -13.28
N ALA A 129 18.15 19.40 -12.88
CA ALA A 129 19.25 18.72 -12.20
C ALA A 129 20.52 18.65 -13.06
N LEU A 130 20.38 18.28 -14.34
CA LEU A 130 21.50 18.23 -15.29
C LEU A 130 22.08 19.63 -15.55
N SER A 131 21.23 20.66 -15.66
CA SER A 131 21.64 22.05 -15.84
C SER A 131 22.40 22.58 -14.62
N ALA A 132 21.93 22.29 -13.41
CA ALA A 132 22.62 22.61 -12.16
C ALA A 132 23.98 21.91 -12.06
N MET A 133 24.06 20.62 -12.41
CA MET A 133 25.33 19.88 -12.45
C MET A 133 26.32 20.50 -13.45
N ARG A 134 25.86 20.87 -14.66
CA ARG A 134 26.66 21.54 -15.68
C ARG A 134 27.19 22.90 -15.22
N ALA A 135 26.32 23.76 -14.70
CA ALA A 135 26.68 25.10 -14.24
C ALA A 135 27.67 25.05 -13.07
N GLY A 136 27.43 24.17 -12.09
CA GLY A 136 28.31 23.95 -10.95
C GLY A 136 29.70 23.47 -11.38
N PHE A 137 29.77 22.36 -12.11
CA PHE A 137 31.05 21.76 -12.50
C PHE A 137 31.87 22.70 -13.41
N ARG A 138 31.24 23.32 -14.41
CA ARG A 138 31.94 24.23 -15.35
C ARG A 138 32.55 25.46 -14.69
N ARG A 139 31.97 25.93 -13.58
CA ARG A 139 32.48 27.10 -12.83
C ARG A 139 33.82 26.85 -12.14
N THR A 140 34.14 25.59 -11.79
CA THR A 140 35.26 25.29 -10.88
C THR A 140 36.23 24.22 -11.36
N ALA A 141 35.83 23.38 -12.33
CA ALA A 141 36.68 22.34 -12.89
C ALA A 141 37.80 22.91 -13.79
N SER A 142 38.85 22.13 -13.99
CA SER A 142 39.94 22.48 -14.90
C SER A 142 39.46 22.49 -16.37
N PRO A 143 40.01 23.35 -17.25
CA PRO A 143 39.78 23.34 -18.70
C PRO A 143 39.85 21.97 -19.40
N ASP A 144 40.64 21.04 -18.86
CA ASP A 144 40.88 19.68 -19.37
C ASP A 144 40.13 18.58 -18.60
N ALA A 145 39.17 18.95 -17.74
CA ALA A 145 38.34 18.01 -17.00
C ALA A 145 36.99 17.73 -17.71
N GLU A 146 36.53 16.49 -17.58
CA GLU A 146 35.24 16.01 -18.07
C GLU A 146 34.38 15.47 -16.92
N LEU A 147 33.07 15.70 -17.02
CA LEU A 147 32.05 15.09 -16.17
C LEU A 147 31.14 14.20 -17.02
N ILE A 148 31.13 12.91 -16.76
CA ILE A 148 30.28 11.91 -17.39
C ILE A 148 29.07 11.68 -16.47
N VAL A 149 27.91 12.17 -16.87
CA VAL A 149 26.63 11.96 -16.17
C VAL A 149 25.95 10.74 -16.78
N ALA A 150 25.82 9.67 -15.99
CA ALA A 150 25.17 8.43 -16.41
C ALA A 150 23.70 8.39 -15.98
N VAL A 151 22.82 8.05 -16.94
CA VAL A 151 21.39 7.80 -16.72
C VAL A 151 21.08 6.37 -17.15
N HIS A 152 20.61 5.55 -16.21
CA HIS A 152 20.39 4.12 -16.44
C HIS A 152 19.24 3.83 -17.40
N ASP A 153 18.24 4.70 -17.41
CA ASP A 153 17.02 4.60 -18.21
C ASP A 153 17.22 5.24 -19.60
N PRO A 154 17.11 4.47 -20.71
CA PRO A 154 17.25 4.99 -22.06
C PRO A 154 16.24 6.08 -22.41
N GLU A 155 14.98 5.96 -21.98
CA GLU A 155 13.93 6.91 -22.36
C GLU A 155 14.15 8.27 -21.68
N ARG A 156 14.56 8.27 -20.41
CA ARG A 156 14.97 9.49 -19.69
C ARG A 156 16.22 10.11 -20.27
N SER A 157 17.18 9.30 -20.72
CA SER A 157 18.41 9.79 -21.36
C SER A 157 18.11 10.45 -22.72
N ASP A 158 17.28 9.81 -23.56
CA ASP A 158 16.86 10.36 -24.85
C ASP A 158 16.01 11.64 -24.68
N ALA A 159 15.11 11.68 -23.68
CA ALA A 159 14.34 12.87 -23.33
C ALA A 159 15.26 14.03 -22.88
N LEU A 160 16.27 13.75 -22.06
CA LEU A 160 17.28 14.72 -21.66
C LEU A 160 18.11 15.24 -22.83
N LEU A 161 18.48 14.38 -23.79
CA LEU A 161 19.21 14.77 -25.01
C LEU A 161 18.37 15.64 -25.97
N ALA A 162 17.04 15.51 -25.93
CA ALA A 162 16.12 16.31 -26.74
C ALA A 162 15.92 17.75 -26.24
N VAL A 163 16.31 18.08 -25.01
CA VAL A 163 16.18 19.44 -24.45
C VAL A 163 17.18 20.40 -25.13
N PRO A 164 16.73 21.52 -25.74
CA PRO A 164 17.64 22.48 -26.36
C PRO A 164 18.72 22.99 -25.39
N GLY A 165 20.00 22.83 -25.75
CA GLY A 165 21.14 23.18 -24.91
C GLY A 165 21.74 22.04 -24.08
N THR A 166 21.16 20.83 -24.09
CA THR A 166 21.79 19.65 -23.47
C THR A 166 22.69 18.87 -24.44
N GLY A 167 22.32 18.78 -25.73
CA GLY A 167 22.88 17.82 -26.67
C GLY A 167 24.19 18.17 -27.39
N GLU A 168 24.57 19.45 -27.51
CA GLU A 168 25.72 19.84 -28.35
C GLU A 168 26.93 20.37 -27.56
N GLY A 169 28.13 19.94 -27.99
CA GLY A 169 29.39 20.55 -27.60
C GLY A 169 29.77 21.64 -28.61
N ASP A 170 29.69 22.90 -28.21
CA ASP A 170 30.08 24.05 -29.02
C ASP A 170 31.54 23.97 -29.51
N GLY A 171 31.71 23.53 -30.76
CA GLY A 171 32.91 23.82 -31.53
C GLY A 171 32.82 25.25 -32.09
N PRO A 172 33.90 26.06 -32.05
CA PRO A 172 33.83 27.44 -32.51
C PRO A 172 33.61 27.50 -34.04
N GLY A 173 32.43 27.95 -34.44
CA GLY A 173 32.08 28.19 -35.85
C GLY A 173 33.02 29.21 -36.48
N VAL A 174 33.91 28.75 -37.37
CA VAL A 174 34.70 29.63 -38.23
C VAL A 174 33.81 30.09 -39.37
N GLY A 175 33.30 31.32 -39.26
CA GLY A 175 32.69 32.00 -40.39
C GLY A 175 33.67 32.09 -41.55
N ARG A 176 33.19 31.75 -42.75
CA ARG A 176 33.89 32.00 -44.01
C ARG A 176 33.03 32.93 -44.83
N ASP A 177 33.53 34.14 -45.04
CA ASP A 177 32.99 35.05 -46.03
C ASP A 177 33.17 34.47 -47.43
N ASP A 178 32.12 34.52 -48.25
CA ASP A 178 32.25 34.36 -49.70
C ASP A 178 33.05 35.53 -50.29
N PRO A 179 33.83 35.28 -51.34
CA PRO A 179 33.59 36.09 -52.54
C PRO A 179 33.44 35.25 -53.82
N ALA A 180 32.64 35.79 -54.73
CA ALA A 180 32.32 35.19 -56.03
C ALA A 180 33.53 35.09 -56.99
N GLY A 181 33.48 34.13 -57.92
CA GLY A 181 34.43 34.10 -59.05
C GLY A 181 34.54 32.80 -59.85
N ALA A 182 33.55 32.52 -60.70
CA ALA A 182 33.63 31.94 -62.05
C ALA A 182 34.60 30.76 -62.43
N ASP A 183 33.97 29.78 -63.09
CA ASP A 183 34.41 29.01 -64.29
C ASP A 183 35.34 27.75 -64.22
N ASP A 184 34.83 26.75 -64.97
CA ASP A 184 35.46 25.66 -65.72
C ASP A 184 36.21 24.46 -65.08
N ALA A 185 35.49 23.33 -65.14
CA ALA A 185 35.84 22.11 -65.90
C ALA A 185 36.79 21.01 -65.36
N ALA A 186 36.30 19.77 -65.57
CA ALA A 186 37.04 18.52 -65.87
C ALA A 186 37.79 17.72 -64.77
N GLU A 187 37.15 16.62 -64.40
CA GLU A 187 37.68 15.23 -64.38
C GLU A 187 38.82 14.75 -63.45
N THR A 188 38.65 13.47 -63.04
CA THR A 188 39.60 12.53 -62.41
C THR A 188 39.98 12.67 -60.92
N GLY A 189 39.57 11.67 -60.14
CA GLY A 189 40.55 10.68 -59.66
C GLY A 189 40.99 10.67 -58.18
N VAL A 190 40.43 9.70 -57.43
CA VAL A 190 41.10 8.92 -56.37
C VAL A 190 41.52 9.63 -55.05
N GLY A 191 40.89 9.22 -53.94
CA GLY A 191 41.70 8.68 -52.82
C GLY A 191 41.55 9.27 -51.41
N ALA A 192 40.87 8.49 -50.54
CA ALA A 192 41.08 8.36 -49.09
C ALA A 192 40.69 9.51 -48.12
N GLY A 193 40.13 9.12 -46.96
CA GLY A 193 40.36 9.85 -45.71
C GLY A 193 39.17 10.39 -44.89
N SER A 194 37.96 9.82 -44.94
CA SER A 194 36.90 10.22 -43.99
C SER A 194 37.01 9.45 -42.67
N GLY A 195 37.31 10.15 -41.57
CA GLY A 195 37.35 9.59 -40.23
C GLY A 195 35.95 9.44 -39.62
N SER A 196 35.51 8.21 -39.37
CA SER A 196 34.23 7.90 -38.72
C SER A 196 34.33 7.99 -37.20
N ILE A 197 33.41 8.72 -36.57
CA ILE A 197 33.11 8.57 -35.13
C ILE A 197 32.01 7.51 -34.99
N SER A 198 32.25 6.52 -34.14
CA SER A 198 31.38 5.34 -33.99
C SER A 198 30.25 5.58 -33.00
N ILE A 199 29.00 5.52 -33.47
CA ILE A 199 27.84 5.24 -32.61
C ILE A 199 27.62 3.73 -32.63
N VAL A 200 27.82 3.06 -31.48
CA VAL A 200 27.57 1.62 -31.33
C VAL A 200 26.16 1.41 -30.80
N ARG A 201 25.24 0.96 -31.67
CA ARG A 201 23.92 0.43 -31.29
C ARG A 201 23.87 -1.07 -31.63
N PRO A 202 23.41 -1.96 -30.73
CA PRO A 202 23.12 -3.35 -31.07
C PRO A 202 21.85 -3.39 -31.94
N GLY A 203 21.90 -4.11 -33.06
CA GLY A 203 20.83 -4.13 -34.05
C GLY A 203 19.72 -5.14 -33.75
N HIS A 204 18.47 -4.73 -33.91
CA HIS A 204 17.32 -5.60 -34.18
C HIS A 204 16.68 -5.15 -35.49
N GLY A 205 16.42 -6.10 -36.39
CA GLY A 205 15.91 -5.83 -37.73
C GLY A 205 14.40 -6.02 -37.83
N THR A 206 13.74 -5.11 -38.53
CA THR A 206 12.36 -5.27 -39.03
C THR A 206 12.27 -4.75 -40.47
N ALA A 207 11.37 -5.35 -41.25
CA ALA A 207 11.16 -5.03 -42.67
C ALA A 207 10.06 -3.94 -42.82
N PRO A 208 10.00 -3.21 -43.96
CA PRO A 208 9.15 -2.04 -44.11
C PRO A 208 7.74 -2.36 -44.66
N VAL A 209 6.78 -1.50 -44.33
CA VAL A 209 5.47 -1.38 -45.00
C VAL A 209 5.19 0.12 -45.24
N ALA A 210 4.67 0.47 -46.44
CA ALA A 210 4.33 1.85 -46.85
C ALA A 210 3.09 2.39 -46.08
N GLY A 211 2.91 3.70 -45.85
CA GLY A 211 2.50 4.74 -46.83
C GLY A 211 0.96 4.71 -46.96
N GLU A 212 0.14 5.77 -46.79
CA GLU A 212 0.23 7.18 -47.24
C GLU A 212 -0.88 8.03 -46.47
N PRO A 213 -1.43 9.21 -46.88
CA PRO A 213 -1.06 10.51 -46.26
C PRO A 213 -2.17 11.41 -45.62
N ALA A 214 -1.68 12.38 -44.83
CA ALA A 214 -2.07 13.80 -44.63
C ALA A 214 -3.52 14.36 -44.75
N ALA A 215 -3.91 15.16 -43.74
CA ALA A 215 -4.68 16.43 -43.81
C ALA A 215 -4.42 17.25 -42.51
N SER A 216 -3.79 18.44 -42.54
CA SER A 216 -4.41 19.80 -42.47
C SER A 216 -5.71 19.91 -41.65
N GLY A 217 -5.91 20.78 -40.66
CA GLY A 217 -5.11 21.90 -40.09
C GLY A 217 -6.01 23.14 -39.86
N THR A 218 -5.77 23.99 -38.83
CA THR A 218 -6.24 25.41 -38.73
C THR A 218 -5.72 26.12 -37.47
N ASP A 219 -5.47 27.43 -37.59
CA ASP A 219 -5.03 28.37 -36.54
C ASP A 219 -6.14 28.92 -35.61
N GLY A 220 -5.72 29.62 -34.54
CA GLY A 220 -6.57 30.48 -33.70
C GLY A 220 -5.93 30.78 -32.33
N SER A 221 -5.00 31.73 -32.20
CA SER A 221 -5.19 33.19 -32.09
C SER A 221 -5.61 33.69 -30.69
N ALA A 222 -4.89 34.70 -30.21
CA ALA A 222 -4.86 35.22 -28.84
C ALA A 222 -6.08 36.04 -28.38
N ALA A 223 -6.25 36.14 -27.05
CA ALA A 223 -6.96 37.25 -26.37
C ALA A 223 -6.51 37.45 -24.90
N ASN A 224 -5.89 38.61 -24.60
CA ASN A 224 -6.05 39.36 -23.33
C ASN A 224 -7.30 40.28 -23.48
N PRO A 225 -7.75 41.14 -22.53
CA PRO A 225 -7.25 41.59 -21.20
C PRO A 225 -8.40 41.48 -20.12
N PRO A 226 -8.55 42.28 -19.03
CA PRO A 226 -7.74 43.40 -18.49
C PRO A 226 -7.48 43.44 -16.97
N ASP A 227 -6.75 44.49 -16.60
CA ASP A 227 -6.33 44.93 -15.26
C ASP A 227 -7.49 45.39 -14.35
N GLU A 228 -7.28 45.30 -13.03
CA GLU A 228 -7.86 46.22 -12.04
C GLU A 228 -6.81 46.67 -11.01
N ASP A 229 -6.63 47.99 -10.89
CA ASP A 229 -5.88 48.67 -9.82
C ASP A 229 -6.65 48.69 -8.49
N GLY A 230 -5.96 48.70 -7.32
CA GLY A 230 -6.71 48.94 -6.07
C GLY A 230 -5.98 48.95 -4.72
N ALA A 231 -5.35 50.09 -4.39
CA ALA A 231 -5.22 50.65 -3.03
C ALA A 231 -4.32 49.96 -1.95
N SER A 232 -3.28 50.73 -1.57
CA SER A 232 -2.40 50.53 -0.41
C SER A 232 -3.06 50.84 0.95
N GLY A 233 -2.60 50.19 2.03
CA GLY A 233 -2.97 50.51 3.42
C GLY A 233 -1.88 50.11 4.42
N ALA A 234 -1.06 51.08 4.85
CA ALA A 234 0.03 50.90 5.81
C ALA A 234 -0.45 51.00 7.30
N PRO A 235 0.32 50.50 8.29
CA PRO A 235 -0.19 50.24 9.64
C PRO A 235 -0.22 51.47 10.54
N ARG A 236 -1.05 51.42 11.59
CA ARG A 236 -1.18 52.49 12.59
C ARG A 236 -0.62 52.07 13.95
N GLU A 237 0.21 52.93 14.51
CA GLU A 237 0.95 52.75 15.76
C GLU A 237 0.04 52.80 17.01
N LEU A 238 0.48 52.14 18.09
CA LEU A 238 -0.02 52.32 19.46
C LEU A 238 1.15 52.80 20.34
N PRO A 239 0.98 53.88 21.15
CA PRO A 239 2.07 54.47 21.90
C PRO A 239 2.37 53.78 23.25
N THR A 240 3.62 53.94 23.67
CA THR A 240 4.27 53.44 24.88
C THR A 240 4.05 54.32 26.14
N ASP A 241 4.70 53.93 27.25
CA ASP A 241 4.93 54.67 28.51
C ASP A 241 3.73 54.84 29.47
N ALA A 242 3.85 54.96 30.80
CA ALA A 242 4.89 54.64 31.83
C ALA A 242 4.21 54.82 33.23
N SER A 243 4.74 54.51 34.43
CA SER A 243 6.00 53.93 34.96
C SER A 243 5.72 53.33 36.38
N PRO A 244 6.66 52.64 37.07
CA PRO A 244 6.35 51.91 38.32
C PRO A 244 6.45 52.75 39.61
N ALA A 245 5.73 52.35 40.67
CA ALA A 245 5.90 52.87 42.04
C ALA A 245 5.69 51.79 43.12
N GLN A 246 6.33 51.97 44.27
CA GLN A 246 6.55 50.98 45.34
C GLN A 246 5.49 50.99 46.47
N PRO A 247 5.48 49.97 47.38
CA PRO A 247 4.37 49.73 48.32
C PRO A 247 4.50 50.43 49.68
N VAL A 248 3.36 50.56 50.39
CA VAL A 248 3.23 51.13 51.76
C VAL A 248 2.27 50.25 52.60
N PRO A 249 2.43 50.12 53.95
CA PRO A 249 1.98 48.96 54.72
C PRO A 249 0.53 49.00 55.28
N PRO A 250 0.04 47.90 55.91
CA PRO A 250 -1.35 47.74 56.35
C PRO A 250 -1.66 48.24 57.77
N ALA A 251 -2.96 48.44 58.05
CA ALA A 251 -3.53 48.77 59.36
C ALA A 251 -4.91 48.07 59.53
N PRO A 252 -5.54 47.98 60.73
CA PRO A 252 -5.53 46.71 61.45
C PRO A 252 -6.92 46.09 61.72
N HIS A 253 -6.89 44.88 62.31
CA HIS A 253 -8.02 44.00 62.61
C HIS A 253 -9.21 44.62 63.36
N ALA A 254 -10.41 44.14 62.99
CA ALA A 254 -11.61 44.15 63.84
C ALA A 254 -11.83 42.75 64.49
N PRO A 255 -12.42 42.66 65.70
CA PRO A 255 -12.52 41.41 66.47
C PRO A 255 -13.63 40.45 65.98
N PRO A 256 -13.55 39.15 66.33
CA PRO A 256 -14.43 38.11 65.78
C PRO A 256 -15.81 38.03 66.45
N GLY A 257 -16.85 37.85 65.64
CA GLY A 257 -18.19 37.42 66.08
C GLY A 257 -18.29 35.89 66.24
N PRO A 258 -19.23 35.37 67.04
CA PRO A 258 -19.24 33.97 67.45
C PRO A 258 -19.76 32.99 66.39
N HIS A 259 -18.95 31.97 66.11
CA HIS A 259 -19.28 30.63 65.59
C HIS A 259 -20.61 30.44 64.82
N ALA A 260 -20.54 30.59 63.50
CA ALA A 260 -21.30 29.72 62.61
C ALA A 260 -20.65 28.32 62.57
N PRO A 261 -21.41 27.21 62.42
CA PRO A 261 -20.84 25.89 62.25
C PRO A 261 -20.00 25.84 60.96
N PRO A 262 -18.94 25.00 60.88
CA PRO A 262 -18.11 24.92 59.69
C PRO A 262 -18.95 24.45 58.50
N SER A 263 -19.21 25.38 57.58
CA SER A 263 -19.60 25.05 56.21
C SER A 263 -18.59 24.05 55.68
N GLN A 264 -19.06 22.86 55.28
CA GLN A 264 -18.22 21.86 54.63
C GLN A 264 -17.41 22.56 53.53
N PRO A 265 -16.09 22.29 53.41
CA PRO A 265 -15.33 22.86 52.30
C PRO A 265 -16.05 22.44 51.02
N ALA A 266 -16.45 23.44 50.23
CA ALA A 266 -16.92 23.16 48.88
C ALA A 266 -15.88 22.25 48.21
N PRO A 267 -16.31 21.20 47.49
CA PRO A 267 -15.36 20.31 46.83
C PRO A 267 -14.39 21.20 46.03
N PRO A 268 -13.06 20.97 46.14
CA PRO A 268 -12.10 21.82 45.45
C PRO A 268 -12.54 21.88 44.00
N VAL A 269 -12.66 23.10 43.46
CA VAL A 269 -13.05 23.29 42.06
C VAL A 269 -12.12 22.43 41.23
N SER A 270 -12.67 21.32 40.73
CA SER A 270 -11.91 20.33 39.96
C SER A 270 -11.17 21.07 38.87
N ALA A 271 -9.95 20.63 38.54
CA ALA A 271 -9.03 21.35 37.66
C ALA A 271 -9.56 21.52 36.23
N ALA A 272 -10.53 22.42 36.08
CA ALA A 272 -11.23 22.76 34.85
C ALA A 272 -10.25 23.52 33.95
N GLY A 273 -9.61 22.78 33.05
CA GLY A 273 -8.55 23.31 32.20
C GLY A 273 -7.52 22.30 31.73
N ARG A 274 -7.57 21.04 32.16
CA ARG A 274 -6.75 19.95 31.60
C ARG A 274 -7.62 18.82 31.07
N THR A 275 -8.01 18.92 29.80
CA THR A 275 -8.47 17.76 29.03
C THR A 275 -7.41 16.68 29.10
N ARG A 276 -7.81 15.48 29.51
CA ARG A 276 -6.92 14.31 29.58
C ARG A 276 -6.35 14.04 28.18
N LEU A 277 -5.03 13.87 28.08
CA LEU A 277 -4.44 13.38 26.84
C LEU A 277 -4.82 11.90 26.68
N VAL A 278 -5.61 11.60 25.65
CA VAL A 278 -6.02 10.25 25.26
C VAL A 278 -5.01 9.73 24.22
N HIS A 279 -4.69 8.44 24.28
CA HIS A 279 -3.78 7.81 23.32
C HIS A 279 -4.54 7.30 22.09
N ASP A 280 -4.02 7.59 20.90
CA ASP A 280 -4.53 7.10 19.61
C ASP A 280 -3.98 5.69 19.32
N GLN A 281 -4.34 4.72 20.17
CA GLN A 281 -4.05 3.29 19.98
C GLN A 281 -5.36 2.53 19.71
N PRO A 282 -5.31 1.39 18.99
CA PRO A 282 -6.49 0.54 18.83
C PRO A 282 -7.11 0.19 20.18
N ALA A 283 -8.43 0.36 20.30
CA ALA A 283 -9.12 0.23 21.58
C ALA A 283 -9.12 -1.23 22.08
N GLY A 284 -8.91 -1.44 23.37
CA GLY A 284 -9.03 -2.75 24.02
C GLY A 284 -10.48 -3.10 24.39
N ASP A 285 -11.25 -2.08 24.77
CA ASP A 285 -12.64 -2.21 25.21
C ASP A 285 -13.61 -1.78 24.10
N ASP A 286 -14.81 -2.39 24.08
CA ASP A 286 -15.78 -2.16 23.01
C ASP A 286 -16.75 -1.02 23.33
N GLU A 287 -16.26 0.21 23.23
CA GLU A 287 -17.06 1.43 23.45
C GLU A 287 -18.04 1.73 22.30
N LEU A 288 -17.84 1.10 21.13
CA LEU A 288 -18.53 1.40 19.88
C LEU A 288 -19.46 0.26 19.39
N GLY A 289 -19.51 -0.88 20.08
CA GLY A 289 -20.38 -2.03 19.74
C GLY A 289 -19.85 -2.92 18.61
N ARG A 290 -18.56 -2.85 18.33
CA ARG A 290 -17.88 -3.55 17.23
C ARG A 290 -17.60 -5.02 17.52
N MET A 291 -17.68 -5.46 18.78
CA MET A 291 -17.44 -6.85 19.17
C MET A 291 -18.48 -7.77 18.52
N SER A 292 -19.74 -7.37 18.45
CA SER A 292 -20.81 -8.17 17.83
C SER A 292 -20.51 -8.48 16.36
N LEU A 293 -20.05 -7.48 15.59
CA LEU A 293 -19.59 -7.67 14.21
C LEU A 293 -18.30 -8.50 14.14
N ALA A 294 -17.36 -8.30 15.06
CA ALA A 294 -16.12 -9.07 15.11
C ALA A 294 -16.35 -10.57 15.34
N VAL A 295 -17.29 -10.91 16.22
CA VAL A 295 -17.69 -12.31 16.49
C VAL A 295 -18.38 -12.92 15.26
N GLU A 296 -19.19 -12.16 14.51
CA GLU A 296 -19.78 -12.65 13.26
C GLU A 296 -18.72 -12.88 12.16
N VAL A 297 -17.79 -11.95 11.97
CA VAL A 297 -16.68 -12.15 11.01
C VAL A 297 -15.83 -13.34 11.43
N ALA A 298 -15.60 -13.53 12.74
CA ALA A 298 -14.93 -14.71 13.27
C ALA A 298 -15.72 -16.01 13.04
N SER A 299 -17.05 -16.01 13.15
CA SER A 299 -17.87 -17.20 12.85
C SER A 299 -17.87 -17.53 11.35
N LEU A 300 -17.89 -16.54 10.47
CA LEU A 300 -17.74 -16.76 9.02
C LEU A 300 -16.34 -17.30 8.68
N VAL A 301 -15.29 -16.78 9.32
CA VAL A 301 -13.92 -17.31 9.23
C VAL A 301 -13.86 -18.77 9.71
N ARG A 302 -14.59 -19.14 10.77
CA ARG A 302 -14.73 -20.54 11.25
C ARG A 302 -15.55 -21.41 10.30
N GLU A 303 -16.63 -20.93 9.70
CA GLU A 303 -17.46 -21.64 8.72
C GLU A 303 -16.68 -21.95 7.43
N MET A 304 -16.00 -20.95 6.87
CA MET A 304 -14.98 -21.13 5.82
C MET A 304 -13.82 -22.01 6.32
N GLY A 305 -13.55 -21.99 7.62
CA GLY A 305 -12.66 -22.86 8.38
C GLY A 305 -13.07 -24.34 8.44
N ARG A 306 -14.33 -24.70 8.14
CA ARG A 306 -14.85 -26.07 8.12
C ARG A 306 -15.22 -26.59 6.73
N SER A 307 -15.60 -25.72 5.80
CA SER A 307 -16.17 -26.11 4.50
C SER A 307 -15.27 -27.10 3.72
N HIS A 308 -15.89 -28.16 3.19
CA HIS A 308 -15.19 -29.21 2.44
C HIS A 308 -14.88 -28.79 0.99
N ASP A 309 -15.62 -27.85 0.41
CA ASP A 309 -15.44 -27.39 -0.99
C ASP A 309 -14.65 -26.09 -1.10
N ARG A 310 -14.01 -25.65 0.00
CA ARG A 310 -13.19 -24.43 0.02
C ARG A 310 -11.92 -24.55 -0.83
N PRO A 311 -11.42 -23.42 -1.37
CA PRO A 311 -10.00 -23.29 -1.71
C PRO A 311 -9.17 -23.36 -0.41
N GLU A 312 -7.94 -23.85 -0.51
CA GLU A 312 -7.10 -24.05 0.68
C GLU A 312 -6.62 -22.74 1.30
N ALA A 313 -6.54 -21.69 0.48
CA ALA A 313 -6.37 -20.32 0.91
C ALA A 313 -7.49 -19.40 0.37
N PHE A 314 -7.87 -18.39 1.15
CA PHE A 314 -8.97 -17.46 0.86
C PHE A 314 -8.59 -16.05 1.33
N ALA A 315 -9.06 -15.00 0.64
CA ALA A 315 -8.81 -13.60 1.02
C ALA A 315 -10.11 -12.81 1.26
N ILE A 316 -10.14 -12.17 2.42
CA ILE A 316 -11.16 -11.22 2.89
C ILE A 316 -10.54 -9.82 2.85
N HIS A 317 -11.29 -8.82 2.41
CA HIS A 317 -10.95 -7.41 2.55
C HIS A 317 -11.85 -6.77 3.62
N LEU A 318 -11.25 -6.17 4.64
CA LEU A 318 -11.92 -5.26 5.57
C LEU A 318 -11.80 -3.83 5.03
N ASP A 319 -12.88 -3.35 4.43
CA ASP A 319 -12.99 -2.05 3.79
C ASP A 319 -13.55 -1.01 4.76
N ALA A 320 -12.79 0.06 4.98
CA ALA A 320 -13.26 1.24 5.71
C ALA A 320 -12.36 2.44 5.39
N PRO A 321 -12.89 3.68 5.50
CA PRO A 321 -12.07 4.87 5.35
C PRO A 321 -10.99 4.98 6.43
N TRP A 322 -10.04 5.89 6.23
CA TRP A 322 -9.02 6.21 7.25
C TRP A 322 -9.69 6.75 8.53
N GLY A 323 -9.11 6.49 9.70
CA GLY A 323 -9.68 6.86 11.01
C GLY A 323 -10.90 6.05 11.46
N ALA A 324 -11.48 5.19 10.63
CA ALA A 324 -12.69 4.43 11.00
C ALA A 324 -12.46 3.38 12.11
N GLY A 325 -11.21 3.09 12.49
CA GLY A 325 -10.87 2.14 13.56
C GLY A 325 -10.80 0.67 13.11
N LYS A 326 -10.33 0.43 11.89
CA LYS A 326 -10.11 -0.90 11.29
C LYS A 326 -9.33 -1.84 12.22
N SER A 327 -8.16 -1.40 12.69
CA SER A 327 -7.27 -2.19 13.56
C SER A 327 -7.90 -2.56 14.91
N THR A 328 -8.87 -1.77 15.41
CA THR A 328 -9.68 -2.14 16.60
C THR A 328 -10.57 -3.35 16.30
N LEU A 329 -11.30 -3.34 15.17
CA LEU A 329 -12.12 -4.50 14.77
C LEU A 329 -11.24 -5.73 14.53
N VAL A 330 -10.08 -5.57 13.89
CA VAL A 330 -9.08 -6.63 13.69
C VAL A 330 -8.65 -7.25 15.03
N GLY A 331 -8.36 -6.43 16.04
CA GLY A 331 -8.04 -6.91 17.38
C GLY A 331 -9.19 -7.70 18.02
N PHE A 332 -10.44 -7.30 17.77
CA PHE A 332 -11.62 -7.99 18.28
C PHE A 332 -11.84 -9.34 17.56
N ILE A 333 -11.69 -9.38 16.23
CA ILE A 333 -11.72 -10.61 15.42
C ILE A 333 -10.62 -11.55 15.90
N GLY A 334 -9.42 -11.03 16.14
CA GLY A 334 -8.29 -11.80 16.65
C GLY A 334 -8.58 -12.45 18.02
N ARG A 335 -9.22 -11.72 18.95
CA ARG A 335 -9.68 -12.28 20.23
C ARG A 335 -10.74 -13.37 20.04
N ALA A 336 -11.80 -13.09 19.28
CA ALA A 336 -12.88 -14.05 19.01
C ALA A 336 -12.42 -15.33 18.28
N LEU A 337 -11.26 -15.29 17.60
CA LEU A 337 -10.62 -16.43 16.95
C LEU A 337 -9.56 -17.14 17.82
N ALA A 338 -9.01 -16.48 18.85
CA ALA A 338 -7.99 -17.05 19.73
C ALA A 338 -8.53 -18.09 20.72
N GLU A 339 -9.83 -18.03 21.02
CA GLU A 339 -10.55 -18.99 21.86
C GLU A 339 -11.07 -20.18 21.04
N GLU A 340 -11.44 -21.28 21.69
CA GLU A 340 -12.14 -22.38 21.02
C GLU A 340 -13.59 -21.96 20.70
N GLY A 341 -14.09 -22.34 19.53
CA GLY A 341 -15.43 -21.91 19.10
C GLY A 341 -16.54 -22.71 19.78
N PRO A 342 -17.79 -22.21 19.79
CA PRO A 342 -18.92 -22.84 20.49
C PRO A 342 -19.21 -24.27 20.03
N ASP A 343 -18.94 -24.59 18.76
CA ASP A 343 -19.11 -25.94 18.18
C ASP A 343 -17.89 -26.86 18.41
N GLY A 344 -16.98 -26.52 19.32
CA GLY A 344 -15.70 -27.22 19.52
C GLY A 344 -14.66 -26.92 18.44
N ASP A 345 -14.74 -25.76 17.78
CA ASP A 345 -13.73 -25.38 16.78
C ASP A 345 -12.36 -25.16 17.41
N PRO A 346 -11.28 -25.53 16.72
CA PRO A 346 -9.94 -25.16 17.14
C PRO A 346 -9.78 -23.63 17.16
N ALA A 347 -9.13 -23.14 18.22
CA ALA A 347 -8.55 -21.80 18.24
C ALA A 347 -7.65 -21.58 17.00
N TRP A 348 -7.60 -20.34 16.50
CA TRP A 348 -6.80 -19.96 15.35
C TRP A 348 -5.43 -19.41 15.78
N THR A 349 -4.46 -19.54 14.88
CA THR A 349 -3.20 -18.79 14.94
C THR A 349 -3.38 -17.50 14.15
N VAL A 350 -3.56 -16.37 14.84
CA VAL A 350 -3.60 -15.04 14.24
C VAL A 350 -2.17 -14.54 14.05
N VAL A 351 -1.82 -14.12 12.84
CA VAL A 351 -0.51 -13.60 12.46
C VAL A 351 -0.70 -12.23 11.83
N SER A 352 -0.32 -11.17 12.54
CA SER A 352 -0.38 -9.81 12.00
C SER A 352 0.90 -9.42 11.27
N LEU A 353 0.74 -8.72 10.15
CA LEU A 353 1.78 -8.09 9.35
C LEU A 353 1.35 -6.63 9.13
N ASP A 354 2.15 -5.71 9.67
CA ASP A 354 2.05 -4.26 9.43
C ASP A 354 2.69 -3.99 8.06
N ALA A 355 1.85 -3.77 7.05
CA ALA A 355 2.31 -3.65 5.66
C ALA A 355 3.13 -2.38 5.47
N TRP A 356 2.75 -1.28 6.15
CA TRP A 356 3.43 0.00 6.04
C TRP A 356 4.87 -0.06 6.58
N ARG A 357 5.05 -0.63 7.76
CA ARG A 357 6.38 -0.84 8.35
C ARG A 357 7.26 -1.76 7.52
N GLU A 358 6.67 -2.81 6.95
CA GLU A 358 7.41 -3.79 6.15
C GLU A 358 7.57 -3.35 4.68
N SER A 359 6.96 -2.24 4.26
CA SER A 359 7.11 -1.66 2.91
C SER A 359 8.55 -1.26 2.53
N GLN A 360 9.41 -1.08 3.54
CA GLN A 360 10.84 -0.85 3.36
C GLN A 360 11.63 -2.13 3.04
N LEU A 361 11.01 -3.30 3.18
CA LEU A 361 11.63 -4.61 2.97
C LEU A 361 11.21 -5.22 1.62
N SER A 362 11.92 -4.84 0.55
CA SER A 362 11.84 -5.60 -0.70
C SER A 362 12.54 -6.96 -0.54
N PRO A 363 11.89 -8.10 -0.88
CA PRO A 363 10.60 -8.21 -1.58
C PRO A 363 9.37 -8.35 -0.67
N ALA A 364 8.19 -7.95 -1.13
CA ALA A 364 6.95 -8.01 -0.34
C ALA A 364 6.58 -9.44 0.15
N TRP A 365 6.80 -10.46 -0.68
CA TRP A 365 6.57 -11.86 -0.30
C TRP A 365 7.45 -12.33 0.89
N TRP A 366 8.60 -11.69 1.11
CA TRP A 366 9.47 -12.01 2.24
C TRP A 366 8.87 -11.55 3.57
N ALA A 367 8.15 -10.41 3.59
CA ALA A 367 7.43 -9.95 4.77
C ALA A 367 6.36 -10.97 5.20
N ILE A 368 5.58 -11.50 4.24
CA ILE A 368 4.58 -12.58 4.46
C ILE A 368 5.27 -13.83 5.03
N LEU A 369 6.30 -14.33 4.35
CA LEU A 369 7.03 -15.53 4.75
C LEU A 369 7.66 -15.38 6.15
N GLY A 370 8.23 -14.22 6.44
CA GLY A 370 8.86 -13.88 7.71
C GLY A 370 7.88 -13.84 8.88
N HIS A 371 6.71 -13.22 8.68
CA HIS A 371 5.65 -13.14 9.70
C HIS A 371 4.98 -14.48 9.93
N LEU A 372 4.54 -15.18 8.88
CA LEU A 372 3.95 -16.51 8.99
C LEU A 372 4.89 -17.48 9.72
N ARG A 373 6.20 -17.45 9.41
CA ARG A 373 7.19 -18.29 10.09
C ARG A 373 7.33 -17.97 11.58
N ARG A 374 7.27 -16.69 11.96
CA ARG A 374 7.36 -16.25 13.37
C ARG A 374 6.08 -16.62 14.13
N GLY A 375 4.92 -16.15 13.68
CA GLY A 375 3.64 -16.40 14.34
C GLY A 375 3.29 -17.88 14.49
N VAL A 376 3.56 -18.71 13.46
CA VAL A 376 3.40 -20.18 13.59
C VAL A 376 4.43 -20.79 14.54
N ALA A 377 5.69 -20.35 14.55
CA ALA A 377 6.67 -20.87 15.50
C ALA A 377 6.32 -20.51 16.95
N GLU A 378 5.77 -19.32 17.17
CA GLU A 378 5.31 -18.83 18.46
C GLU A 378 4.06 -19.55 18.96
N SER A 379 3.11 -19.91 18.07
CA SER A 379 1.92 -20.69 18.43
C SER A 379 2.17 -22.20 18.66
N LEU A 380 3.38 -22.70 18.41
CA LEU A 380 3.75 -24.10 18.63
C LEU A 380 4.38 -24.32 20.01
N ASP A 381 3.98 -25.41 20.68
CA ASP A 381 4.60 -25.94 21.90
C ASP A 381 6.10 -26.18 21.72
N GLY A 382 6.89 -26.10 22.81
CA GLY A 382 8.35 -26.18 22.75
C GLY A 382 8.92 -27.39 21.97
N ARG A 383 8.31 -28.58 22.11
CA ARG A 383 8.73 -29.78 21.34
C ARG A 383 8.40 -29.65 19.85
N ALA A 384 7.21 -29.15 19.52
CA ALA A 384 6.78 -28.94 18.14
C ALA A 384 7.60 -27.81 17.47
N ARG A 385 7.94 -26.76 18.21
CA ARG A 385 8.83 -25.66 17.79
C ARG A 385 10.25 -26.14 17.47
N VAL A 386 10.84 -27.01 18.30
CA VAL A 386 12.13 -27.66 17.99
C VAL A 386 12.01 -28.58 16.78
N GLY A 387 10.93 -29.37 16.68
CA GLY A 387 10.66 -30.21 15.50
C GLY A 387 10.49 -29.39 14.21
N PHE A 388 9.84 -28.24 14.27
CA PHE A 388 9.69 -27.28 13.17
C PHE A 388 11.04 -26.71 12.73
N ALA A 389 11.85 -26.24 13.68
CA ALA A 389 13.21 -25.77 13.41
C ALA A 389 14.09 -26.87 12.80
N LEU A 390 14.05 -28.09 13.34
CA LEU A 390 14.81 -29.23 12.82
C LEU A 390 14.34 -29.64 11.42
N ARG A 391 13.03 -29.68 11.15
CA ARG A 391 12.48 -29.93 9.80
C ARG A 391 12.91 -28.85 8.81
N ARG A 392 12.98 -27.58 9.21
CA ARG A 392 13.52 -26.48 8.38
C ARG A 392 14.99 -26.69 8.06
N THR A 393 15.83 -26.96 9.07
CA THR A 393 17.25 -27.24 8.87
C THR A 393 17.43 -28.47 7.98
N TRP A 394 16.67 -29.54 8.21
CA TRP A 394 16.73 -30.76 7.41
C TRP A 394 16.30 -30.56 5.94
N ARG A 395 15.25 -29.77 5.67
CA ARG A 395 14.88 -29.40 4.28
C ARG A 395 15.99 -28.60 3.62
N SER A 396 16.60 -27.65 4.33
CA SER A 396 17.71 -26.83 3.83
C SER A 396 18.94 -27.70 3.53
N VAL A 397 19.31 -28.58 4.45
CA VAL A 397 20.37 -29.58 4.29
C VAL A 397 20.06 -30.51 3.12
N ARG A 398 18.82 -31.00 2.94
CA ARG A 398 18.42 -31.86 1.82
C ARG A 398 18.48 -31.13 0.46
N ARG A 399 18.14 -29.84 0.40
CA ARG A 399 18.35 -29.02 -0.82
C ARG A 399 19.84 -28.90 -1.14
N LEU A 400 20.66 -28.51 -0.16
CA LEU A 400 22.12 -28.52 -0.32
C LEU A 400 22.64 -29.90 -0.74
N TRP A 401 22.13 -30.99 -0.16
CA TRP A 401 22.57 -32.33 -0.48
C TRP A 401 22.22 -32.73 -1.92
N ARG A 402 21.06 -32.30 -2.47
CA ARG A 402 20.77 -32.45 -3.92
C ARG A 402 21.74 -31.68 -4.82
N ILE A 403 22.31 -30.56 -4.36
CA ILE A 403 23.33 -29.79 -5.08
C ILE A 403 24.71 -30.46 -4.95
N TRP A 404 25.04 -31.01 -3.78
CA TRP A 404 26.36 -31.58 -3.48
C TRP A 404 26.53 -33.05 -3.86
N VAL A 405 25.46 -33.85 -3.87
CA VAL A 405 25.53 -35.28 -4.20
C VAL A 405 25.99 -35.52 -5.64
N PRO A 406 25.51 -34.82 -6.69
CA PRO A 406 26.01 -35.00 -8.04
C PRO A 406 27.52 -34.74 -8.22
N PRO A 407 28.10 -33.58 -7.80
CA PRO A 407 29.54 -33.37 -7.93
C PRO A 407 30.36 -34.29 -7.02
N ALA A 408 29.87 -34.63 -5.82
CA ALA A 408 30.53 -35.61 -4.95
C ALA A 408 30.54 -37.02 -5.59
N LEU A 409 29.44 -37.43 -6.22
CA LEU A 409 29.35 -38.69 -6.96
C LEU A 409 30.31 -38.69 -8.16
N VAL A 410 30.39 -37.59 -8.92
CA VAL A 410 31.35 -37.43 -10.02
C VAL A 410 32.79 -37.50 -9.51
N LEU A 411 33.14 -36.85 -8.38
CA LEU A 411 34.46 -37.00 -7.77
C LEU A 411 34.77 -38.43 -7.34
N VAL A 412 33.79 -39.15 -6.76
CA VAL A 412 33.95 -40.57 -6.40
C VAL A 412 34.16 -41.44 -7.64
N VAL A 413 33.40 -41.21 -8.72
CA VAL A 413 33.55 -41.93 -9.99
C VAL A 413 34.91 -41.65 -10.63
N LEU A 414 35.36 -40.39 -10.66
CA LEU A 414 36.69 -40.00 -11.15
C LEU A 414 37.81 -40.63 -10.30
N ALA A 415 37.67 -40.65 -8.96
CA ALA A 415 38.64 -41.26 -8.05
C ALA A 415 38.72 -42.79 -8.18
N VAL A 416 37.61 -43.46 -8.54
CA VAL A 416 37.60 -44.88 -8.88
C VAL A 416 38.26 -45.12 -10.25
N LEU A 417 37.91 -44.34 -11.28
CA LEU A 417 38.53 -44.41 -12.61
C LEU A 417 40.06 -44.18 -12.57
N ALA A 418 40.52 -43.25 -11.72
CA ALA A 418 41.95 -42.97 -11.50
C ALA A 418 42.76 -44.16 -10.95
N ARG A 419 42.11 -45.22 -10.42
CA ARG A 419 42.79 -46.46 -10.03
C ARG A 419 43.05 -47.43 -11.19
N TYR A 420 42.42 -47.19 -12.34
CA TYR A 420 42.48 -48.06 -13.52
C TYR A 420 43.01 -47.34 -14.78
N THR A 421 43.38 -46.07 -14.66
CA THR A 421 43.83 -45.21 -15.79
C THR A 421 45.01 -44.33 -15.36
N ASP A 422 45.81 -43.89 -16.33
CA ASP A 422 47.01 -43.07 -16.05
C ASP A 422 46.62 -41.65 -15.59
N VAL A 423 47.20 -41.22 -14.47
CA VAL A 423 46.72 -40.10 -13.65
C VAL A 423 46.84 -38.76 -14.38
N ALA A 424 47.79 -38.64 -15.32
CA ALA A 424 48.04 -37.43 -16.10
C ALA A 424 46.80 -36.95 -16.90
N GLY A 425 45.95 -37.86 -17.37
CA GLY A 425 44.76 -37.52 -18.17
C GLY A 425 43.59 -36.94 -17.36
N LEU A 426 43.56 -37.16 -16.05
CA LEU A 426 42.42 -36.78 -15.19
C LEU A 426 42.58 -35.43 -14.49
N VAL A 427 43.80 -34.89 -14.42
CA VAL A 427 44.09 -33.61 -13.76
C VAL A 427 43.20 -32.46 -14.27
N PRO A 428 43.02 -32.22 -15.59
CA PRO A 428 42.21 -31.08 -16.06
C PRO A 428 40.74 -31.20 -15.64
N VAL A 429 40.19 -32.41 -15.66
CA VAL A 429 38.79 -32.70 -15.31
C VAL A 429 38.58 -32.49 -13.81
N VAL A 430 39.50 -32.96 -12.96
CA VAL A 430 39.45 -32.74 -11.51
C VAL A 430 39.58 -31.26 -11.18
N THR A 431 40.51 -30.53 -11.81
CA THR A 431 40.68 -29.08 -11.56
C THR A 431 39.44 -28.28 -11.97
N ALA A 432 38.83 -28.58 -13.12
CA ALA A 432 37.59 -27.96 -13.55
C ALA A 432 36.43 -28.25 -12.57
N LEU A 433 36.30 -29.50 -12.11
CA LEU A 433 35.25 -29.88 -11.17
C LEU A 433 35.45 -29.24 -9.79
N VAL A 434 36.70 -29.11 -9.31
CA VAL A 434 37.03 -28.40 -8.08
C VAL A 434 36.73 -26.90 -8.21
N ALA A 435 37.01 -26.28 -9.35
CA ALA A 435 36.64 -24.88 -9.59
C ALA A 435 35.12 -24.66 -9.55
N VAL A 436 34.33 -25.57 -10.15
CA VAL A 436 32.86 -25.56 -10.05
C VAL A 436 32.39 -25.79 -8.62
N VAL A 437 32.98 -26.74 -7.89
CA VAL A 437 32.68 -27.03 -6.47
C VAL A 437 32.99 -25.84 -5.56
N VAL A 438 34.07 -25.09 -5.81
CA VAL A 438 34.44 -23.89 -5.05
C VAL A 438 33.52 -22.71 -5.40
N ALA A 439 33.21 -22.50 -6.69
CA ALA A 439 32.27 -21.47 -7.11
C ALA A 439 30.86 -21.71 -6.52
N VAL A 440 30.33 -22.93 -6.65
CA VAL A 440 29.03 -23.33 -6.09
C VAL A 440 29.07 -23.37 -4.56
N GLY A 441 30.21 -23.69 -3.93
CA GLY A 441 30.39 -23.66 -2.48
C GLY A 441 30.37 -22.26 -1.87
N GLY A 442 30.92 -21.28 -2.58
CA GLY A 442 30.79 -19.86 -2.25
C GLY A 442 29.32 -19.41 -2.22
N LEU A 443 28.46 -19.98 -3.08
CA LEU A 443 27.01 -19.76 -3.01
C LEU A 443 26.32 -20.61 -1.93
N GLY A 444 26.69 -21.88 -1.77
CA GLY A 444 26.03 -22.81 -0.84
C GLY A 444 26.07 -22.35 0.64
N SER A 445 27.16 -21.71 1.07
CA SER A 445 27.25 -21.09 2.40
C SER A 445 26.32 -19.88 2.56
N ARG A 446 26.05 -19.14 1.49
CA ARG A 446 25.07 -18.02 1.46
C ARG A 446 23.62 -18.52 1.46
N PHE A 447 23.33 -19.65 0.81
CA PHE A 447 21.98 -20.26 0.81
C PHE A 447 21.50 -20.75 2.19
N LEU A 448 22.41 -21.05 3.11
CA LEU A 448 22.05 -21.31 4.52
C LEU A 448 21.42 -20.08 5.21
N SER A 449 21.55 -18.88 4.62
CA SER A 449 21.04 -17.62 5.14
C SER A 449 19.70 -17.16 4.56
N LEU A 450 18.83 -18.08 4.11
CA LEU A 450 17.37 -17.87 3.93
C LEU A 450 16.61 -17.56 5.25
N GLY A 451 17.29 -16.95 6.22
CA GLY A 451 16.74 -16.19 7.34
C GLY A 451 17.05 -14.69 7.26
N SER A 452 17.81 -14.23 6.26
CA SER A 452 18.30 -12.86 6.09
C SER A 452 17.78 -12.23 4.79
N LEU A 453 17.63 -10.90 4.79
CA LEU A 453 17.17 -10.11 3.63
C LEU A 453 18.10 -10.26 2.41
N GLN A 454 19.41 -10.41 2.62
CA GLN A 454 20.38 -10.65 1.55
C GLN A 454 20.17 -12.00 0.85
N GLY A 455 19.72 -13.03 1.56
CA GLY A 455 19.40 -14.34 0.97
C GLY A 455 18.20 -14.27 0.01
N ALA A 456 17.17 -13.48 0.35
CA ALA A 456 15.98 -13.31 -0.49
C ALA A 456 16.28 -12.61 -1.82
N ARG A 457 17.15 -11.59 -1.81
CA ARG A 457 17.56 -10.86 -3.03
C ARG A 457 18.40 -11.70 -3.97
N VAL A 458 19.35 -12.46 -3.42
CA VAL A 458 20.13 -13.44 -4.21
C VAL A 458 19.24 -14.53 -4.79
N HIS A 459 18.15 -14.90 -4.10
CA HIS A 459 17.19 -15.88 -4.61
C HIS A 459 16.37 -15.37 -5.82
N GLN A 460 15.97 -14.10 -5.82
CA GLN A 460 15.32 -13.47 -6.99
C GLN A 460 16.25 -13.36 -8.20
N LEU A 461 17.54 -13.09 -7.97
CA LEU A 461 18.53 -12.94 -9.05
C LEU A 461 18.99 -14.27 -9.67
N LEU A 462 18.64 -15.41 -9.07
CA LEU A 462 19.10 -16.74 -9.49
C LEU A 462 17.99 -17.69 -9.99
N ASN A 463 16.71 -17.33 -9.80
CA ASN A 463 15.57 -18.13 -10.22
C ASN A 463 14.64 -17.31 -11.12
N ASP A 464 14.31 -17.84 -12.30
CA ASP A 464 13.36 -17.22 -13.23
C ASP A 464 11.92 -17.15 -12.69
N ASN A 465 11.58 -17.99 -11.71
CA ASN A 465 10.31 -17.93 -10.97
C ASN A 465 10.52 -18.22 -9.47
N PRO A 466 10.84 -17.20 -8.65
CA PRO A 466 11.07 -17.41 -7.21
C PRO A 466 9.77 -17.68 -6.44
N MET A 467 8.60 -17.33 -7.00
CA MET A 467 7.33 -17.37 -6.25
C MET A 467 6.82 -18.78 -5.98
N GLU A 468 7.04 -19.74 -6.87
CA GLU A 468 6.66 -21.15 -6.62
C GLU A 468 7.36 -21.72 -5.38
N GLU A 469 8.68 -21.54 -5.26
CA GLU A 469 9.46 -22.03 -4.10
C GLU A 469 9.09 -21.28 -2.81
N VAL A 470 8.61 -20.04 -2.90
CA VAL A 470 8.10 -19.26 -1.75
C VAL A 470 6.73 -19.77 -1.30
N VAL A 471 5.80 -20.00 -2.23
CA VAL A 471 4.48 -20.55 -1.93
C VAL A 471 4.61 -21.94 -1.31
N ASP A 472 5.50 -22.77 -1.85
CA ASP A 472 5.78 -24.11 -1.34
C ASP A 472 6.33 -24.08 0.11
N GLN A 473 7.14 -23.05 0.44
CA GLN A 473 7.58 -22.77 1.80
C GLN A 473 6.46 -22.27 2.72
N ILE A 474 5.59 -21.37 2.25
CA ILE A 474 4.41 -20.91 2.99
C ILE A 474 3.51 -22.10 3.33
N TRP A 475 3.21 -22.98 2.38
CA TRP A 475 2.47 -24.21 2.63
C TRP A 475 3.20 -25.20 3.53
N ALA A 476 4.53 -25.26 3.47
CA ALA A 476 5.33 -26.10 4.37
C ALA A 476 5.40 -25.56 5.81
N ILE A 477 5.23 -24.24 6.01
CA ILE A 477 5.00 -23.61 7.31
C ILE A 477 3.57 -23.88 7.77
N ARG A 478 2.60 -23.65 6.88
CA ARG A 478 1.18 -23.87 7.14
C ARG A 478 0.90 -25.29 7.61
N ARG A 479 1.37 -26.32 6.87
CA ARG A 479 1.24 -27.74 7.23
C ARG A 479 1.91 -28.13 8.56
N ALA A 480 2.72 -27.25 9.17
CA ALA A 480 3.30 -27.47 10.49
C ALA A 480 2.48 -26.86 11.64
N SER A 481 1.54 -25.93 11.36
CA SER A 481 0.62 -25.43 12.39
C SER A 481 -0.58 -26.39 12.55
N PRO A 482 -0.86 -26.89 13.76
CA PRO A 482 -2.02 -27.74 14.03
C PRO A 482 -3.34 -26.95 13.98
N ARG A 483 -3.29 -25.62 14.12
CA ARG A 483 -4.44 -24.72 14.15
C ARG A 483 -4.71 -24.10 12.77
N PRO A 484 -5.95 -23.69 12.44
CA PRO A 484 -6.25 -22.77 11.34
C PRO A 484 -5.43 -21.46 11.49
N VAL A 485 -5.04 -20.82 10.38
CA VAL A 485 -4.18 -19.62 10.39
C VAL A 485 -4.92 -18.45 9.75
N LEU A 486 -4.98 -17.31 10.45
CA LEU A 486 -5.43 -16.02 9.91
C LEU A 486 -4.20 -15.12 9.75
N LEU A 487 -3.83 -14.80 8.51
CA LEU A 487 -2.83 -13.79 8.19
C LEU A 487 -3.51 -12.43 8.01
N VAL A 488 -3.29 -11.50 8.93
CA VAL A 488 -3.78 -10.13 8.82
C VAL A 488 -2.71 -9.28 8.16
N LEU A 489 -3.09 -8.53 7.12
CA LEU A 489 -2.27 -7.50 6.48
C LEU A 489 -2.90 -6.15 6.82
N ASP A 490 -2.32 -5.41 7.76
CA ASP A 490 -2.84 -4.12 8.25
C ASP A 490 -2.04 -2.93 7.71
N ASP A 491 -2.62 -1.73 7.79
CA ASP A 491 -2.06 -0.46 7.28
C ASP A 491 -1.69 -0.47 5.76
N LEU A 492 -2.42 -1.22 4.94
CA LEU A 492 -2.24 -1.21 3.47
C LEU A 492 -2.53 0.18 2.86
N ASP A 493 -3.42 0.96 3.48
CA ASP A 493 -3.78 2.33 3.09
C ASP A 493 -2.73 3.39 3.46
N ARG A 494 -1.55 2.98 3.95
CA ARG A 494 -0.36 3.83 4.08
C ARG A 494 0.78 3.44 3.14
N CYS A 495 0.64 2.33 2.41
CA CYS A 495 1.67 1.81 1.52
C CYS A 495 1.66 2.53 0.17
N ASN A 496 2.84 2.74 -0.43
CA ASN A 496 2.93 3.24 -1.80
C ASN A 496 2.33 2.23 -2.79
N GLU A 497 1.84 2.74 -3.92
CA GLU A 497 1.14 1.95 -4.96
C GLU A 497 1.89 0.68 -5.39
N ARG A 498 3.21 0.79 -5.63
CA ARG A 498 4.05 -0.31 -6.08
C ARG A 498 4.12 -1.43 -5.05
N PHE A 499 4.37 -1.11 -3.78
CA PHE A 499 4.43 -2.10 -2.72
C PHE A 499 3.05 -2.71 -2.42
N THR A 500 1.99 -1.91 -2.46
CA THR A 500 0.61 -2.39 -2.31
C THR A 500 0.28 -3.44 -3.36
N VAL A 501 0.55 -3.15 -4.65
CA VAL A 501 0.34 -4.10 -5.74
C VAL A 501 1.25 -5.33 -5.62
N GLU A 502 2.55 -5.17 -5.35
CA GLU A 502 3.48 -6.30 -5.18
C GLU A 502 3.05 -7.25 -4.03
N LEU A 503 2.59 -6.69 -2.91
CA LEU A 503 2.12 -7.46 -1.75
C LEU A 503 0.81 -8.20 -2.05
N LEU A 504 -0.15 -7.54 -2.70
CA LEU A 504 -1.45 -8.13 -3.03
C LEU A 504 -1.35 -9.16 -4.18
N ASP A 505 -0.44 -8.97 -5.14
CA ASP A 505 -0.16 -9.95 -6.18
C ASP A 505 0.59 -11.18 -5.60
N ALA A 506 1.46 -10.98 -4.60
CA ALA A 506 2.04 -12.08 -3.81
C ALA A 506 0.97 -12.88 -3.03
N VAL A 507 -0.04 -12.20 -2.48
CA VAL A 507 -1.24 -12.85 -1.91
C VAL A 507 -2.00 -13.62 -2.99
N GLN A 508 -2.30 -13.00 -4.15
CA GLN A 508 -3.02 -13.69 -5.23
C GLN A 508 -2.32 -14.97 -5.70
N THR A 509 -0.98 -14.92 -5.80
CA THR A 509 -0.15 -16.07 -6.17
C THR A 509 -0.25 -17.18 -5.12
N LEU A 510 -0.24 -16.83 -3.83
CA LEU A 510 -0.46 -17.77 -2.73
C LEU A 510 -1.89 -18.38 -2.73
N LEU A 511 -2.92 -17.60 -3.05
CA LEU A 511 -4.30 -18.09 -3.15
C LEU A 511 -4.50 -19.09 -4.30
N ARG A 512 -3.81 -18.86 -5.43
CA ARG A 512 -3.92 -19.69 -6.64
C ARG A 512 -3.18 -21.03 -6.49
N SER A 513 -1.98 -21.01 -5.91
CA SER A 513 -1.10 -22.17 -5.84
C SER A 513 -1.24 -22.92 -4.51
N GLY A 514 -2.45 -23.42 -4.22
CA GLY A 514 -2.67 -24.42 -3.16
C GLY A 514 -1.85 -25.70 -3.41
N PRO A 515 -1.53 -26.52 -2.38
CA PRO A 515 -0.71 -27.71 -2.55
C PRO A 515 -1.23 -28.64 -3.65
N GLU A 516 -0.44 -28.79 -4.72
CA GLU A 516 -0.74 -29.77 -5.75
C GLU A 516 -0.91 -31.16 -5.13
N GLY A 517 -2.05 -31.79 -5.44
CA GLY A 517 -2.48 -33.04 -4.83
C GLY A 517 -1.56 -34.20 -5.19
N GLY A 518 -0.59 -34.49 -4.32
CA GLY A 518 0.32 -35.62 -4.48
C GLY A 518 -0.43 -36.97 -4.53
N ASP A 519 -0.26 -37.67 -5.66
CA ASP A 519 -0.53 -39.10 -5.84
C ASP A 519 -1.91 -39.64 -5.39
N GLY A 520 -3.01 -38.98 -5.78
CA GLY A 520 -4.34 -39.63 -5.99
C GLY A 520 -4.94 -40.46 -4.84
N ARG A 521 -4.38 -40.35 -3.64
CA ARG A 521 -4.81 -41.09 -2.44
C ARG A 521 -5.74 -40.19 -1.64
N PRO A 522 -6.85 -40.72 -1.09
CA PRO A 522 -7.68 -39.98 -0.16
C PRO A 522 -6.94 -39.80 1.16
N ASP A 523 -6.11 -38.75 1.25
CA ASP A 523 -5.53 -38.29 2.51
C ASP A 523 -6.66 -37.76 3.39
N ARG A 524 -6.92 -38.45 4.50
CA ARG A 524 -7.96 -38.08 5.48
C ARG A 524 -7.57 -36.89 6.36
N SER A 525 -6.39 -36.32 6.16
CA SER A 525 -5.84 -35.17 6.89
C SER A 525 -5.54 -33.99 5.97
N ARG A 526 -6.58 -33.46 5.31
CA ARG A 526 -6.48 -32.19 4.58
C ARG A 526 -5.94 -31.10 5.52
N PRO A 527 -4.92 -30.31 5.12
CA PRO A 527 -4.34 -29.31 6.01
C PRO A 527 -5.39 -28.28 6.46
N PRO A 528 -5.31 -27.76 7.70
CA PRO A 528 -6.26 -26.76 8.15
C PRO A 528 -6.09 -25.44 7.36
N ALA A 529 -7.12 -24.58 7.37
CA ALA A 529 -7.24 -23.41 6.49
C ALA A 529 -6.12 -22.35 6.65
N LEU A 530 -5.82 -21.62 5.58
CA LEU A 530 -5.10 -20.35 5.60
C LEU A 530 -6.02 -19.24 5.09
N ILE A 531 -6.42 -18.29 5.93
CA ILE A 531 -7.21 -17.14 5.50
C ILE A 531 -6.36 -15.88 5.58
N VAL A 532 -6.42 -15.03 4.57
CA VAL A 532 -5.80 -13.71 4.53
C VAL A 532 -6.88 -12.66 4.77
N LEU A 533 -6.65 -11.77 5.74
CA LEU A 533 -7.49 -10.60 5.99
C LEU A 533 -6.68 -9.36 5.62
N ALA A 534 -6.94 -8.81 4.45
CA ALA A 534 -6.38 -7.53 4.02
C ALA A 534 -7.21 -6.39 4.62
N VAL A 535 -6.54 -5.40 5.20
CA VAL A 535 -7.17 -4.30 5.93
C VAL A 535 -6.66 -2.99 5.38
N GLY A 536 -7.57 -2.15 4.91
CA GLY A 536 -7.24 -0.88 4.24
C GLY A 536 -8.45 -0.27 3.56
N ASP A 537 -8.38 1.03 3.28
CA ASP A 537 -9.38 1.75 2.48
C ASP A 537 -9.44 1.19 1.04
N GLY A 538 -10.61 0.71 0.63
CA GLY A 538 -10.84 0.16 -0.70
C GLY A 538 -10.62 1.16 -1.84
N ARG A 539 -10.71 2.48 -1.59
CA ARG A 539 -10.34 3.52 -2.57
C ARG A 539 -8.84 3.53 -2.81
N TRP A 540 -8.05 3.47 -1.73
CA TRP A 540 -6.59 3.44 -1.82
C TRP A 540 -6.10 2.21 -2.60
N LEU A 541 -6.65 1.04 -2.29
CA LEU A 541 -6.29 -0.21 -2.97
C LEU A 541 -6.65 -0.19 -4.47
N ARG A 542 -7.79 0.41 -4.86
CA ARG A 542 -8.18 0.57 -6.26
C ARG A 542 -7.27 1.55 -6.99
N ALA A 543 -7.05 2.73 -6.42
CA ALA A 543 -6.16 3.74 -6.99
C ALA A 543 -4.74 3.20 -7.20
N ALA A 544 -4.22 2.38 -6.28
CA ALA A 544 -2.94 1.71 -6.45
C ALA A 544 -2.89 0.78 -7.68
N TYR A 545 -3.94 -0.03 -7.92
CA TYR A 545 -4.04 -0.86 -9.12
C TYR A 545 -4.30 -0.04 -10.40
N GLU A 546 -5.13 1.01 -10.33
CA GLU A 546 -5.43 1.88 -11.46
C GLU A 546 -4.21 2.69 -11.91
N ASN A 547 -3.39 3.19 -10.98
CA ASN A 547 -2.10 3.81 -11.30
C ASN A 547 -1.12 2.80 -11.90
N ALA A 548 -0.96 1.63 -11.26
CA ALA A 548 0.01 0.61 -11.70
C ALA A 548 -0.32 0.01 -13.07
N TYR A 549 -1.59 -0.01 -13.47
CA TYR A 549 -2.08 -0.59 -14.72
C TYR A 549 -2.82 0.42 -15.61
N ALA A 550 -2.55 1.72 -15.45
CA ALA A 550 -3.26 2.83 -16.11
C ALA A 550 -3.38 2.67 -17.65
N VAL A 551 -2.34 2.13 -18.30
CA VAL A 551 -2.29 1.85 -19.75
C VAL A 551 -3.44 0.95 -20.24
N PHE A 552 -4.03 0.13 -19.35
CA PHE A 552 -5.14 -0.77 -19.69
C PHE A 552 -6.52 -0.21 -19.33
N SER A 553 -6.60 0.95 -18.66
CA SER A 553 -7.86 1.47 -18.10
C SER A 553 -8.94 1.66 -19.18
N ASP A 554 -8.59 2.29 -20.30
CA ASP A 554 -9.51 2.60 -21.41
C ASP A 554 -10.01 1.35 -22.16
N SER A 555 -9.29 0.23 -22.06
CA SER A 555 -9.61 -1.03 -22.76
C SER A 555 -10.32 -2.07 -21.90
N VAL A 556 -10.31 -1.91 -20.57
CA VAL A 556 -10.74 -2.93 -19.60
C VAL A 556 -11.81 -2.42 -18.63
N SER A 557 -11.90 -1.11 -18.38
CA SER A 557 -12.92 -0.56 -17.49
C SER A 557 -14.34 -0.73 -18.05
N GLU A 558 -15.26 -1.23 -17.22
CA GLU A 558 -16.68 -1.38 -17.56
C GLU A 558 -17.50 -0.23 -16.93
N PRO A 559 -18.66 0.16 -17.50
CA PRO A 559 -19.55 1.15 -16.88
C PRO A 559 -19.94 0.77 -15.45
N GLY A 560 -19.48 1.56 -14.47
CA GLY A 560 -19.69 1.30 -13.04
C GLY A 560 -18.68 0.37 -12.36
N ARG A 561 -17.71 -0.17 -13.10
CA ARG A 561 -16.60 -1.01 -12.61
C ARG A 561 -15.29 -0.59 -13.29
N PRO A 562 -14.66 0.52 -12.87
CA PRO A 562 -13.33 0.86 -13.36
C PRO A 562 -12.30 -0.20 -12.94
N LEU A 563 -11.17 -0.23 -13.64
CA LEU A 563 -10.16 -1.27 -13.58
C LEU A 563 -9.78 -1.74 -12.16
N GLY A 564 -9.67 -0.84 -11.19
CA GLY A 564 -9.32 -1.17 -9.81
C GLY A 564 -10.37 -2.05 -9.14
N HIS A 565 -11.67 -1.83 -9.40
CA HIS A 565 -12.73 -2.70 -8.88
C HIS A 565 -12.58 -4.12 -9.41
N LEU A 566 -12.25 -4.29 -10.69
CA LEU A 566 -12.08 -5.61 -11.32
C LEU A 566 -10.90 -6.38 -10.70
N PHE A 567 -9.80 -5.68 -10.35
CA PHE A 567 -8.69 -6.27 -9.60
C PHE A 567 -9.10 -6.69 -8.18
N LEU A 568 -9.70 -5.80 -7.38
CA LEU A 568 -10.11 -6.12 -6.01
C LEU A 568 -11.17 -7.23 -5.98
N ASP A 569 -12.11 -7.19 -6.93
CA ASP A 569 -13.11 -8.23 -7.15
C ASP A 569 -12.46 -9.59 -7.43
N LYS A 570 -11.35 -9.61 -8.17
CA LYS A 570 -10.62 -10.83 -8.55
C LYS A 570 -9.77 -11.37 -7.41
N LEU A 571 -9.17 -10.49 -6.62
CA LEU A 571 -8.31 -10.80 -5.48
C LEU A 571 -9.12 -11.29 -4.27
N PHE A 572 -10.13 -10.52 -3.86
CA PHE A 572 -10.94 -10.80 -2.68
C PHE A 572 -12.18 -11.60 -3.02
N GLN A 573 -12.53 -12.56 -2.16
CA GLN A 573 -13.74 -13.37 -2.31
C GLN A 573 -14.86 -12.83 -1.42
N LEU A 574 -14.52 -12.16 -0.31
CA LEU A 574 -15.44 -11.46 0.58
C LEU A 574 -14.91 -10.05 0.87
N ARG A 575 -15.79 -9.05 0.82
CA ARG A 575 -15.56 -7.71 1.36
C ARG A 575 -16.43 -7.54 2.60
N VAL A 576 -15.83 -7.12 3.70
CA VAL A 576 -16.51 -6.71 4.93
C VAL A 576 -16.38 -5.21 5.02
N GLU A 577 -17.48 -4.49 4.92
CA GLU A 577 -17.49 -3.03 5.08
C GLU A 577 -17.72 -2.69 6.55
N LEU A 578 -16.90 -1.79 7.11
CA LEU A 578 -17.06 -1.37 8.50
C LEU A 578 -18.22 -0.36 8.63
N PRO A 579 -19.19 -0.60 9.55
CA PRO A 579 -20.15 0.40 10.02
C PRO A 579 -19.58 1.80 10.22
N ARG A 580 -20.27 2.80 9.68
CA ARG A 580 -19.95 4.20 9.95
C ARG A 580 -20.44 4.59 11.33
N LEU A 581 -19.71 5.49 11.99
CA LEU A 581 -20.15 6.02 13.27
C LEU A 581 -21.26 7.05 13.07
N ASP A 582 -22.44 6.77 13.65
CA ASP A 582 -23.54 7.73 13.66
C ASP A 582 -23.31 8.86 14.68
N ARG A 583 -24.09 9.94 14.60
CA ARG A 583 -23.91 11.11 15.50
C ARG A 583 -24.15 10.79 16.98
N SER A 584 -25.04 9.85 17.30
CA SER A 584 -25.29 9.40 18.68
C SER A 584 -24.11 8.57 19.21
N GLN A 585 -23.54 7.69 18.39
CA GLN A 585 -22.32 6.94 18.71
C GLN A 585 -21.12 7.87 18.93
N VAL A 586 -20.92 8.86 18.06
CA VAL A 586 -19.86 9.88 18.23
C VAL A 586 -20.10 10.69 19.50
N SER A 587 -21.34 11.12 19.78
CA SER A 587 -21.66 11.85 21.01
C SER A 587 -21.43 11.01 22.27
N ARG A 588 -21.79 9.72 22.24
CA ARG A 588 -21.58 8.78 23.35
C ARG A 588 -20.10 8.54 23.62
N TYR A 589 -19.33 8.29 22.56
CA TYR A 589 -17.88 8.10 22.62
C TYR A 589 -17.20 9.36 23.17
N LEU A 590 -17.60 10.55 22.69
CA LEU A 590 -17.12 11.82 23.24
C LEU A 590 -17.50 12.00 24.72
N SER A 591 -18.73 11.70 25.13
CA SER A 591 -19.14 11.74 26.54
C SER A 591 -18.32 10.77 27.41
N HIS A 592 -17.98 9.58 26.89
CA HIS A 592 -17.10 8.63 27.58
C HIS A 592 -15.66 9.18 27.72
N LEU A 593 -15.07 9.70 26.64
CA LEU A 593 -13.74 10.32 26.66
C LEU A 593 -13.65 11.58 27.56
N LEU A 594 -14.79 12.22 27.84
CA LEU A 594 -14.91 13.37 28.74
C LEU A 594 -15.29 12.98 30.18
N ASP A 595 -15.33 11.68 30.51
CA ASP A 595 -15.76 11.14 31.82
C ASP A 595 -17.14 11.69 32.27
N VAL A 596 -18.03 12.02 31.32
CA VAL A 596 -19.38 12.55 31.61
C VAL A 596 -20.27 11.41 32.12
N PRO A 597 -20.86 11.51 33.32
CA PRO A 597 -21.74 10.47 33.85
C PRO A 597 -22.95 10.25 32.94
N GLN A 598 -22.94 9.13 32.22
CA GLN A 598 -24.09 8.66 31.45
C GLN A 598 -25.23 8.33 32.42
N ALA A 599 -26.43 8.86 32.17
CA ALA A 599 -27.61 8.52 32.96
C ALA A 599 -28.06 7.10 32.60
N THR A 600 -27.67 6.11 33.41
CA THR A 600 -28.21 4.74 33.32
C THR A 600 -29.69 4.75 33.69
N GLY A 601 -30.56 4.79 32.67
CA GLY A 601 -31.99 4.57 32.84
C GLY A 601 -32.32 3.16 33.33
N PRO A 602 -33.55 2.91 33.80
CA PRO A 602 -33.99 1.58 34.19
C PRO A 602 -33.96 0.63 32.99
N VAL A 603 -33.38 -0.56 33.20
CA VAL A 603 -33.16 -1.58 32.17
C VAL A 603 -34.38 -2.49 32.08
N ASP A 604 -35.01 -2.58 30.91
CA ASP A 604 -36.06 -3.58 30.62
C ASP A 604 -36.10 -3.99 29.13
N ALA A 605 -34.96 -4.48 28.64
CA ALA A 605 -34.85 -5.12 27.33
C ALA A 605 -35.18 -6.64 27.34
N GLY A 606 -35.40 -7.24 28.53
CA GLY A 606 -35.41 -8.69 28.72
C GLY A 606 -36.49 -9.42 27.92
N ALA A 607 -37.71 -8.87 27.87
CA ALA A 607 -38.80 -9.45 27.09
C ALA A 607 -38.53 -9.46 25.57
N LEU A 608 -37.74 -8.51 25.07
CA LEU A 608 -37.35 -8.46 23.65
C LEU A 608 -36.20 -9.42 23.37
N GLU A 609 -35.22 -9.55 24.27
CA GLU A 609 -34.16 -10.56 24.18
C GLU A 609 -34.74 -11.99 24.11
N GLU A 610 -35.73 -12.32 24.94
CA GLU A 610 -36.41 -13.63 24.89
C GLU A 610 -37.14 -13.85 23.56
N ARG A 611 -37.86 -12.84 23.04
CA ARG A 611 -38.55 -12.91 21.74
C ARG A 611 -37.59 -13.08 20.55
N ILE A 612 -36.42 -12.44 20.60
CA ILE A 612 -35.36 -12.61 19.59
C ILE A 612 -34.78 -14.03 19.67
N ARG A 613 -34.47 -14.51 20.88
CA ARG A 613 -33.94 -15.88 21.09
C ARG A 613 -34.93 -16.97 20.69
N ALA A 614 -36.24 -16.73 20.81
CA ALA A 614 -37.31 -17.64 20.37
C ALA A 614 -37.64 -17.54 18.86
N ALA A 615 -37.23 -16.48 18.17
CA ALA A 615 -37.59 -16.23 16.76
C ALA A 615 -37.24 -17.36 15.77
N PRO A 616 -36.11 -18.09 15.90
CA PRO A 616 -35.80 -19.23 15.03
C PRO A 616 -36.78 -20.41 15.18
N SER A 617 -37.34 -20.60 16.38
CA SER A 617 -38.24 -21.71 16.73
C SER A 617 -39.70 -21.46 16.36
N ASP A 618 -40.17 -20.23 16.49
CA ASP A 618 -41.56 -19.84 16.23
C ASP A 618 -41.88 -19.65 14.73
N THR A 619 -40.88 -19.65 13.85
CA THR A 619 -41.03 -19.34 12.42
C THR A 619 -41.43 -20.58 11.61
N ALA A 620 -42.68 -21.03 11.80
CA ALA A 620 -43.32 -22.11 11.05
C ALA A 620 -44.01 -21.66 9.73
N GLY A 621 -43.85 -20.39 9.34
CA GLY A 621 -44.48 -19.77 8.16
C GLY A 621 -43.47 -19.20 7.16
N ALA A 622 -43.99 -18.69 6.03
CA ALA A 622 -43.21 -18.27 4.86
C ALA A 622 -42.36 -16.98 5.03
N HIS A 623 -42.40 -16.33 6.19
CA HIS A 623 -41.58 -15.14 6.47
C HIS A 623 -40.13 -15.54 6.78
N SER A 624 -39.17 -14.76 6.27
CA SER A 624 -37.76 -15.01 6.53
C SER A 624 -37.42 -14.69 7.99
N LEU A 625 -36.42 -15.38 8.58
CA LEU A 625 -35.96 -15.04 9.93
C LEU A 625 -35.45 -13.59 9.98
N ASP A 626 -34.73 -13.18 8.94
CA ASP A 626 -34.21 -11.81 8.75
C ASP A 626 -35.35 -10.75 8.83
N GLU A 627 -36.53 -11.01 8.26
CA GLU A 627 -37.70 -10.12 8.28
C GLU A 627 -38.29 -9.98 9.69
N ARG A 628 -38.40 -11.11 10.42
CA ARG A 628 -38.83 -11.11 11.83
C ARG A 628 -37.80 -10.42 12.73
N MET A 629 -36.50 -10.61 12.47
CA MET A 629 -35.44 -9.93 13.20
C MET A 629 -35.50 -8.42 12.99
N SER A 630 -35.62 -7.94 11.75
CA SER A 630 -35.80 -6.49 11.48
C SER A 630 -37.04 -5.93 12.18
N THR A 631 -38.16 -6.68 12.17
CA THR A 631 -39.39 -6.27 12.88
C THR A 631 -39.16 -6.14 14.38
N LEU A 632 -38.56 -7.15 15.02
CA LEU A 632 -38.25 -7.11 16.46
C LEU A 632 -37.26 -6.00 16.83
N LEU A 633 -36.29 -5.70 15.96
CA LEU A 633 -35.33 -4.62 16.19
C LEU A 633 -35.93 -3.22 15.96
N SER A 634 -36.97 -3.10 15.12
CA SER A 634 -37.74 -1.86 15.01
C SER A 634 -38.43 -1.47 16.34
N GLU A 635 -38.83 -2.46 17.14
CA GLU A 635 -39.38 -2.24 18.49
C GLU A 635 -38.30 -1.75 19.49
N ALA A 636 -37.01 -1.97 19.19
CA ALA A 636 -35.88 -1.56 20.02
C ALA A 636 -35.46 -0.09 19.82
N GLN A 637 -36.08 0.67 18.90
CA GLN A 637 -35.69 2.06 18.61
C GLN A 637 -35.80 3.02 19.81
N GLY A 638 -36.63 2.69 20.82
CA GLY A 638 -36.76 3.47 22.06
C GLY A 638 -35.81 3.08 23.19
N LEU A 639 -34.97 2.06 23.01
CA LEU A 639 -34.09 1.51 24.06
C LEU A 639 -32.74 2.22 24.14
N GLY A 640 -32.08 2.11 25.30
CA GLY A 640 -30.75 2.69 25.52
C GLY A 640 -29.68 2.01 24.68
N ASP A 641 -28.65 2.76 24.29
CA ASP A 641 -27.60 2.28 23.37
C ASP A 641 -26.90 0.98 23.80
N ALA A 642 -26.72 0.78 25.11
CA ALA A 642 -26.13 -0.44 25.66
C ALA A 642 -27.09 -1.65 25.60
N GLU A 643 -28.41 -1.42 25.70
CA GLU A 643 -29.44 -2.45 25.51
C GLU A 643 -29.54 -2.81 24.03
N ARG A 644 -29.55 -1.78 23.17
CA ARG A 644 -29.47 -1.89 21.71
C ARG A 644 -28.29 -2.79 21.30
N GLN A 645 -27.07 -2.51 21.76
CA GLN A 645 -25.89 -3.36 21.48
C GLN A 645 -26.02 -4.82 21.98
N ARG A 646 -26.65 -5.05 23.14
CA ARG A 646 -26.93 -6.41 23.64
C ARG A 646 -27.94 -7.15 22.76
N LEU A 647 -29.02 -6.48 22.37
CA LEU A 647 -30.03 -7.02 21.46
C LEU A 647 -29.42 -7.38 20.10
N ALA A 648 -28.51 -6.57 19.55
CA ALA A 648 -27.75 -6.91 18.34
C ALA A 648 -26.94 -8.21 18.50
N ALA A 649 -26.25 -8.39 19.63
CA ALA A 649 -25.49 -9.60 19.90
C ALA A 649 -26.39 -10.85 20.00
N VAL A 650 -27.52 -10.74 20.72
CA VAL A 650 -28.53 -11.81 20.84
C VAL A 650 -29.19 -12.11 19.49
N ALA A 651 -29.43 -11.09 18.66
CA ALA A 651 -29.98 -11.24 17.32
C ALA A 651 -29.03 -12.00 16.39
N LEU A 652 -27.75 -11.59 16.34
CA LEU A 652 -26.72 -12.30 15.57
C LEU A 652 -26.57 -13.76 16.03
N GLU A 653 -26.59 -14.01 17.34
CA GLU A 653 -26.49 -15.38 17.87
C GLU A 653 -27.71 -16.23 17.52
N ALA A 654 -28.93 -15.69 17.65
CA ALA A 654 -30.16 -16.38 17.22
C ALA A 654 -30.14 -16.70 15.72
N ARG A 655 -29.60 -15.80 14.89
CA ARG A 655 -29.42 -16.01 13.44
C ARG A 655 -28.38 -17.08 13.12
N ARG A 656 -27.24 -17.10 13.82
CA ARG A 656 -26.21 -18.14 13.65
C ARG A 656 -26.69 -19.53 14.05
N THR A 657 -27.45 -19.61 15.15
CA THR A 657 -27.95 -20.88 15.72
C THR A 657 -29.20 -21.41 15.03
N ASP A 658 -29.76 -20.72 14.04
CA ASP A 658 -30.92 -21.15 13.27
C ASP A 658 -30.62 -22.41 12.42
N PRO A 659 -31.20 -23.59 12.72
CA PRO A 659 -30.98 -24.81 11.95
C PRO A 659 -31.58 -24.77 10.52
N ALA A 660 -32.48 -23.82 10.24
CA ALA A 660 -33.12 -23.64 8.93
C ALA A 660 -32.55 -22.43 8.15
N ARG A 661 -31.48 -21.78 8.66
CA ARG A 661 -30.88 -20.55 8.08
C ARG A 661 -30.65 -20.66 6.59
N GLU A 662 -29.93 -21.70 6.15
CA GLU A 662 -29.57 -21.90 4.75
C GLU A 662 -30.80 -22.07 3.84
N ALA A 663 -31.82 -22.80 4.31
CA ALA A 663 -33.04 -23.03 3.54
C ALA A 663 -33.89 -21.75 3.41
N ARG A 664 -34.01 -20.98 4.49
CA ARG A 664 -34.72 -19.68 4.50
C ARG A 664 -34.00 -18.64 3.64
N GLN A 665 -32.68 -18.51 3.83
CA GLN A 665 -31.86 -17.57 3.07
C GLN A 665 -31.91 -17.90 1.56
N ARG A 666 -31.83 -19.18 1.20
CA ARG A 666 -31.93 -19.63 -0.18
C ARG A 666 -33.26 -19.23 -0.82
N HIS A 667 -34.40 -19.48 -0.16
CA HIS A 667 -35.71 -19.06 -0.70
C HIS A 667 -35.81 -17.53 -0.90
N LEU A 668 -35.30 -16.73 0.04
CA LEU A 668 -35.32 -15.27 -0.08
C LEU A 668 -34.45 -14.77 -1.25
N LEU A 669 -33.26 -15.36 -1.44
CA LEU A 669 -32.26 -14.88 -2.39
C LEU A 669 -32.39 -15.51 -3.79
N GLU A 670 -33.07 -16.65 -3.93
CA GLU A 670 -33.45 -17.24 -5.23
C GLU A 670 -34.33 -16.27 -6.05
N GLU A 671 -35.16 -15.44 -5.40
CA GLU A 671 -36.01 -14.43 -6.06
C GLU A 671 -35.22 -13.37 -6.87
N TYR A 672 -33.95 -13.13 -6.53
CA TYR A 672 -33.11 -12.11 -7.18
C TYR A 672 -32.30 -12.65 -8.36
N ALA A 673 -32.42 -13.94 -8.70
CA ALA A 673 -31.58 -14.62 -9.69
C ALA A 673 -31.56 -13.91 -11.05
N ASP A 674 -32.72 -13.42 -11.52
CA ASP A 674 -32.87 -12.73 -12.81
C ASP A 674 -32.23 -11.32 -12.84
N LEU A 675 -31.92 -10.74 -11.68
CA LEU A 675 -31.26 -9.43 -11.56
C LEU A 675 -29.73 -9.54 -11.47
N LEU A 676 -29.19 -10.74 -11.21
CA LEU A 676 -27.76 -11.00 -11.08
C LEU A 676 -27.07 -11.14 -12.46
N GLU A 677 -25.76 -10.91 -12.49
CA GLU A 677 -24.96 -11.24 -13.67
C GLU A 677 -24.92 -12.76 -13.90
N PRO A 678 -24.90 -13.24 -15.16
CA PRO A 678 -24.73 -14.65 -15.51
C PRO A 678 -23.28 -15.12 -15.28
N ASN A 679 -22.80 -14.95 -14.06
CA ASN A 679 -21.42 -15.17 -13.63
C ASN A 679 -21.43 -15.89 -12.26
N PRO A 680 -20.96 -17.15 -12.17
CA PRO A 680 -20.95 -17.90 -10.92
C PRO A 680 -20.20 -17.21 -9.77
N ARG A 681 -19.25 -16.32 -10.06
CA ARG A 681 -18.56 -15.50 -9.05
C ARG A 681 -19.46 -14.39 -8.51
N ALA A 682 -20.26 -13.75 -9.36
CA ALA A 682 -21.20 -12.71 -8.97
C ALA A 682 -22.28 -13.29 -8.03
N THR A 683 -22.88 -14.43 -8.38
CA THR A 683 -23.86 -15.12 -7.51
C THR A 683 -23.28 -15.47 -6.14
N LYS A 684 -22.06 -16.03 -6.09
CA LYS A 684 -21.39 -16.34 -4.82
C LYS A 684 -21.09 -15.08 -4.01
N ARG A 685 -20.63 -14.01 -4.66
CA ARG A 685 -20.36 -12.73 -3.99
C ARG A 685 -21.63 -12.10 -3.44
N PHE A 686 -22.73 -12.11 -4.19
CA PHE A 686 -24.04 -11.60 -3.75
C PHE A 686 -24.49 -12.27 -2.45
N LEU A 687 -24.48 -13.61 -2.38
CA LEU A 687 -24.85 -14.36 -1.18
C LEU A 687 -23.97 -14.00 0.05
N MET A 688 -22.66 -13.84 -0.16
CA MET A 688 -21.70 -13.52 0.90
C MET A 688 -21.80 -12.06 1.35
N ALA A 689 -21.95 -11.13 0.40
CA ALA A 689 -22.11 -9.70 0.65
C ALA A 689 -23.43 -9.41 1.38
N TYR A 690 -24.53 -10.07 0.99
CA TYR A 690 -25.81 -9.96 1.69
C TYR A 690 -25.67 -10.44 3.14
N ASN A 691 -25.03 -11.60 3.36
CA ASN A 691 -24.88 -12.16 4.71
C ASN A 691 -24.09 -11.27 5.66
N VAL A 692 -22.97 -10.71 5.19
CA VAL A 692 -22.16 -9.77 5.98
C VAL A 692 -22.84 -8.42 6.11
N GLY A 693 -23.44 -7.90 5.04
CA GLY A 693 -24.19 -6.65 5.05
C GLY A 693 -25.34 -6.68 6.05
N PHE A 694 -26.15 -7.74 6.03
CA PHE A 694 -27.26 -7.90 6.99
C PHE A 694 -26.74 -7.96 8.42
N ALA A 695 -25.69 -8.73 8.68
CA ALA A 695 -25.08 -8.78 10.01
C ALA A 695 -24.51 -7.44 10.49
N ALA A 696 -23.90 -6.64 9.61
CA ALA A 696 -23.44 -5.30 9.94
C ALA A 696 -24.62 -4.37 10.28
N ARG A 697 -25.71 -4.40 9.49
CA ARG A 697 -26.93 -3.61 9.74
C ARG A 697 -27.64 -4.03 11.05
N LEU A 698 -27.61 -5.33 11.41
CA LEU A 698 -28.07 -5.81 12.72
C LEU A 698 -27.30 -5.20 13.91
N THR A 699 -26.05 -4.74 13.73
CA THR A 699 -25.31 -4.03 14.80
C THR A 699 -25.64 -2.55 14.91
N GLU A 700 -26.19 -1.94 13.86
CA GLU A 700 -26.60 -0.53 13.84
C GLU A 700 -28.06 -0.33 14.27
N LEU A 701 -28.89 -1.39 14.15
CA LEU A 701 -30.24 -1.50 14.71
C LEU A 701 -31.27 -0.51 14.13
N GLU A 702 -30.97 0.01 12.94
CA GLU A 702 -31.95 0.73 12.12
C GLU A 702 -32.88 -0.29 11.43
N PRO A 703 -34.21 -0.10 11.45
CA PRO A 703 -35.15 -1.03 10.82
C PRO A 703 -34.93 -1.05 9.30
N LEU A 704 -34.62 -2.23 8.79
CA LEU A 704 -34.23 -2.44 7.40
C LEU A 704 -34.90 -3.69 6.85
N ASP A 705 -35.77 -3.52 5.87
CA ASP A 705 -36.37 -4.64 5.15
C ASP A 705 -35.25 -5.49 4.47
N PRO A 706 -35.18 -6.80 4.74
CA PRO A 706 -34.18 -7.68 4.13
C PRO A 706 -34.28 -7.73 2.60
N ARG A 707 -35.48 -7.56 2.03
CA ARG A 707 -35.67 -7.54 0.56
C ARG A 707 -35.01 -6.28 -0.04
N THR A 708 -35.25 -5.12 0.55
CA THR A 708 -34.55 -3.86 0.24
C THR A 708 -33.02 -4.02 0.32
N LEU A 709 -32.50 -4.67 1.36
CA LEU A 709 -31.05 -4.92 1.47
C LEU A 709 -30.53 -5.90 0.39
N ALA A 710 -31.28 -6.95 0.05
CA ALA A 710 -30.91 -7.85 -1.03
C ALA A 710 -30.85 -7.08 -2.37
N LEU A 711 -31.86 -6.25 -2.67
CA LEU A 711 -31.87 -5.41 -3.86
C LEU A 711 -30.69 -4.43 -3.91
N TRP A 712 -30.38 -3.77 -2.78
CA TRP A 712 -29.16 -2.94 -2.65
C TRP A 712 -27.86 -3.75 -2.84
N THR A 713 -27.82 -5.00 -2.38
CA THR A 713 -26.65 -5.87 -2.55
C THR A 713 -26.43 -6.24 -4.02
N VAL A 714 -27.48 -6.31 -4.85
CA VAL A 714 -27.34 -6.40 -6.31
C VAL A 714 -26.64 -5.15 -6.86
N VAL A 715 -27.08 -3.95 -6.48
CA VAL A 715 -26.46 -2.68 -6.91
C VAL A 715 -24.99 -2.61 -6.48
N ALA A 716 -24.70 -2.90 -5.21
CA ALA A 716 -23.34 -2.86 -4.66
C ALA A 716 -22.38 -3.90 -5.25
N THR A 717 -22.89 -5.00 -5.81
CA THR A 717 -22.04 -6.04 -6.43
C THR A 717 -21.91 -5.91 -7.95
N ARG A 718 -22.90 -5.34 -8.64
CA ARG A 718 -22.86 -5.10 -10.11
C ARG A 718 -22.27 -3.74 -10.48
N TRP A 719 -22.68 -2.67 -9.79
CA TRP A 719 -22.26 -1.29 -10.06
C TRP A 719 -21.62 -0.65 -8.82
N PRO A 720 -20.48 -1.18 -8.35
CA PRO A 720 -19.87 -0.74 -7.10
C PRO A 720 -19.46 0.74 -7.12
N ALA A 721 -19.08 1.32 -8.27
CA ALA A 721 -18.80 2.76 -8.35
C ALA A 721 -20.07 3.62 -8.13
N LEU A 722 -21.24 3.16 -8.58
CA LEU A 722 -22.52 3.80 -8.27
C LEU A 722 -22.84 3.66 -6.77
N ALA A 723 -22.65 2.47 -6.21
CA ALA A 723 -22.95 2.20 -4.81
C ALA A 723 -22.05 2.99 -3.84
N GLU A 724 -20.78 3.20 -4.19
CA GLU A 724 -19.88 4.08 -3.45
C GLU A 724 -20.28 5.55 -3.57
N TRP A 725 -20.51 6.06 -4.80
CA TRP A 725 -21.01 7.43 -4.98
C TRP A 725 -22.26 7.69 -4.13
N VAL A 726 -23.22 6.76 -4.15
CA VAL A 726 -24.41 6.85 -3.30
C VAL A 726 -24.04 6.85 -1.82
N ARG A 727 -23.20 5.93 -1.34
CA ARG A 727 -22.79 5.88 0.07
C ARG A 727 -22.07 7.15 0.53
N ASP A 728 -21.37 7.82 -0.37
CA ASP A 728 -20.40 8.85 -0.03
C ASP A 728 -20.93 10.28 -0.24
N GLU A 729 -21.78 10.49 -1.25
CA GLU A 729 -22.29 11.81 -1.64
C GLU A 729 -23.81 11.97 -1.44
N LEU A 730 -24.60 10.90 -1.56
CA LEU A 730 -26.06 10.96 -1.35
C LEU A 730 -26.50 11.48 0.04
N PRO A 731 -25.76 11.28 1.15
CA PRO A 731 -26.09 11.90 2.43
C PRO A 731 -26.28 13.42 2.36
N HIS A 732 -25.72 14.08 1.33
CA HIS A 732 -25.77 15.52 1.11
C HIS A 732 -26.54 15.93 -0.17
N GLY A 733 -27.15 15.00 -0.91
CA GLY A 733 -27.81 15.27 -2.19
C GLY A 733 -29.03 14.38 -2.49
N ASP A 734 -29.51 14.48 -3.73
CA ASP A 734 -30.63 13.69 -4.28
C ASP A 734 -30.14 12.44 -5.02
N LEU A 735 -30.96 11.39 -5.06
CA LEU A 735 -30.70 10.18 -5.87
C LEU A 735 -31.04 10.46 -7.35
N ARG A 736 -30.23 11.30 -8.00
CA ARG A 736 -30.45 11.78 -9.37
C ARG A 736 -29.13 11.77 -10.17
N PRO A 737 -29.19 11.57 -11.51
CA PRO A 737 -28.01 11.73 -12.35
C PRO A 737 -27.49 13.17 -12.32
N VAL A 738 -26.20 13.33 -12.02
CA VAL A 738 -25.41 14.56 -12.19
C VAL A 738 -24.88 14.59 -13.62
N ASP A 739 -25.09 15.70 -14.34
CA ASP A 739 -24.67 15.89 -15.74
C ASP A 739 -23.17 16.23 -15.89
N VAL A 740 -22.31 15.39 -15.31
CA VAL A 740 -20.85 15.44 -15.46
C VAL A 740 -20.38 14.17 -16.18
N PRO A 741 -19.69 14.27 -17.34
CA PRO A 741 -19.21 13.10 -18.07
C PRO A 741 -18.35 12.16 -17.20
N GLY A 742 -18.61 10.86 -17.28
CA GLY A 742 -17.92 9.84 -16.48
C GLY A 742 -18.36 9.72 -15.02
N HIS A 743 -19.27 10.58 -14.56
CA HIS A 743 -19.73 10.56 -13.17
C HIS A 743 -20.61 9.33 -12.85
N PRO A 744 -20.39 8.60 -11.73
CA PRO A 744 -21.08 7.32 -11.48
C PRO A 744 -22.61 7.39 -11.46
N SER A 745 -23.18 8.52 -11.01
CA SER A 745 -24.64 8.72 -10.98
C SER A 745 -25.30 8.67 -12.37
N LEU A 746 -24.55 8.86 -13.46
CA LEU A 746 -25.08 8.71 -14.82
C LEU A 746 -25.60 7.30 -15.09
N LEU A 747 -25.09 6.29 -14.37
CA LEU A 747 -25.56 4.91 -14.45
C LEU A 747 -27.04 4.76 -14.04
N LEU A 748 -27.61 5.70 -13.28
CA LEU A 748 -29.06 5.73 -13.01
C LEU A 748 -29.92 5.96 -14.27
N ARG A 749 -29.30 6.32 -15.42
CA ARG A 749 -29.95 6.40 -16.73
C ARG A 749 -29.91 5.07 -17.50
N GLU A 750 -29.09 4.10 -17.09
CA GLU A 750 -28.96 2.82 -17.77
C GLU A 750 -30.17 1.91 -17.50
N PRO A 751 -30.79 1.28 -18.51
CA PRO A 751 -31.98 0.44 -18.32
C PRO A 751 -31.77 -0.66 -17.27
N GLN A 752 -30.63 -1.35 -17.30
CA GLN A 752 -30.33 -2.44 -16.35
C GLN A 752 -30.25 -1.97 -14.89
N VAL A 753 -29.83 -0.71 -14.66
CA VAL A 753 -29.80 -0.11 -13.32
C VAL A 753 -31.21 0.30 -12.92
N GLN A 754 -32.01 0.83 -13.85
CA GLN A 754 -33.41 1.18 -13.58
C GLN A 754 -34.25 -0.06 -13.27
N ASP A 755 -34.05 -1.17 -13.98
CA ASP A 755 -34.72 -2.46 -13.73
C ASP A 755 -34.50 -2.94 -12.28
N VAL A 756 -33.27 -2.75 -11.74
CA VAL A 756 -32.95 -3.09 -10.35
C VAL A 756 -33.49 -2.03 -9.38
N VAL A 757 -33.19 -0.74 -9.59
CA VAL A 757 -33.57 0.35 -8.68
C VAL A 757 -35.09 0.52 -8.57
N THR A 758 -35.85 0.23 -9.62
CA THR A 758 -37.32 0.32 -9.63
C THR A 758 -38.03 -1.02 -9.41
N SER A 759 -37.28 -2.10 -9.17
CA SER A 759 -37.83 -3.46 -8.99
C SER A 759 -38.86 -3.53 -7.87
N ALA A 760 -39.95 -4.26 -8.10
CA ALA A 760 -40.93 -4.58 -7.06
C ALA A 760 -40.39 -5.58 -6.02
N LEU A 761 -39.24 -6.21 -6.26
CA LEU A 761 -38.57 -7.13 -5.34
C LEU A 761 -37.78 -6.35 -4.28
N GLY A 762 -38.48 -5.77 -3.31
CA GLY A 762 -37.88 -4.97 -2.23
C GLY A 762 -37.56 -3.52 -2.61
N GLY A 763 -38.10 -3.02 -3.72
CA GLY A 763 -37.97 -1.62 -4.14
C GLY A 763 -39.31 -0.88 -4.25
N PRO A 764 -39.31 0.37 -4.75
CA PRO A 764 -38.16 1.05 -5.33
C PRO A 764 -37.09 1.43 -4.30
N LEU A 765 -35.82 1.40 -4.71
CA LEU A 765 -34.68 1.91 -3.94
C LEU A 765 -34.69 3.44 -3.96
N ASP A 766 -35.54 4.03 -3.11
CA ASP A 766 -35.51 5.47 -2.85
C ASP A 766 -34.27 5.91 -2.05
N ARG A 767 -34.07 7.22 -1.94
CA ARG A 767 -32.95 7.83 -1.23
C ARG A 767 -32.79 7.29 0.20
N ASP A 768 -33.89 7.17 0.92
CA ASP A 768 -33.90 6.86 2.34
C ASP A 768 -33.73 5.36 2.59
N ALA A 769 -34.31 4.52 1.71
CA ALA A 769 -34.08 3.09 1.66
C ALA A 769 -32.59 2.79 1.48
N VAL A 770 -31.95 3.43 0.49
CA VAL A 770 -30.53 3.22 0.23
C VAL A 770 -29.64 3.79 1.34
N LEU A 771 -29.97 4.95 1.92
CA LEU A 771 -29.25 5.48 3.07
C LEU A 771 -29.32 4.52 4.27
N ARG A 772 -30.49 3.93 4.57
CA ARG A 772 -30.61 2.86 5.59
C ARG A 772 -29.79 1.61 5.22
N CYS A 773 -29.80 1.18 3.96
CA CYS A 773 -28.93 0.09 3.49
C CYS A 773 -27.42 0.38 3.66
N CYS A 774 -27.02 1.66 3.62
CA CYS A 774 -25.66 2.13 3.86
C CYS A 774 -25.33 2.38 5.35
N GLY A 775 -26.28 2.24 6.27
CA GLY A 775 -26.09 2.49 7.71
C GLY A 775 -26.24 3.95 8.14
N HIS A 776 -26.87 4.79 7.32
CA HIS A 776 -27.20 6.17 7.70
C HIS A 776 -28.56 6.23 8.40
N LEU A 777 -28.60 6.85 9.58
CA LEU A 777 -29.84 7.21 10.26
C LEU A 777 -30.63 8.21 9.41
N VAL A 778 -31.81 7.80 8.95
CA VAL A 778 -32.75 8.68 8.26
C VAL A 778 -33.72 9.22 9.30
N LEU A 779 -33.44 10.41 9.80
CA LEU A 779 -34.39 11.14 10.64
C LEU A 779 -35.66 11.37 9.82
N ARG A 780 -36.78 10.75 10.21
CA ARG A 780 -38.10 11.21 9.79
C ARG A 780 -38.20 12.67 10.21
N GLU A 781 -38.39 13.57 9.24
CA GLU A 781 -38.84 14.93 9.56
C GLU A 781 -40.14 14.79 10.36
N THR A 782 -40.09 15.17 11.63
CA THR A 782 -41.28 15.25 12.46
C THR A 782 -42.13 16.37 11.90
N ASP A 783 -43.26 15.98 11.30
CA ASP A 783 -44.19 16.88 10.60
C ASP A 783 -44.43 18.15 11.45
N PRO A 784 -43.92 19.32 11.03
CA PRO A 784 -43.94 20.52 11.85
C PRO A 784 -45.37 21.04 12.09
N SER A 785 -46.37 20.52 11.36
CA SER A 785 -47.79 20.82 11.57
C SER A 785 -48.37 20.29 12.90
N SER A 786 -47.71 19.32 13.55
CA SER A 786 -48.20 18.66 14.77
C SER A 786 -47.95 19.41 16.08
N SER A 787 -47.15 20.49 16.08
CA SER A 787 -46.72 21.20 17.31
C SER A 787 -47.57 22.43 17.69
N HIS A 788 -48.68 22.69 16.99
CA HIS A 788 -49.50 23.90 17.16
C HIS A 788 -50.91 23.65 17.77
N VAL A 789 -50.99 22.80 18.80
CA VAL A 789 -52.15 22.74 19.71
C VAL A 789 -51.67 22.67 21.17
N ASP A 790 -52.42 23.30 22.07
CA ASP A 790 -52.21 23.35 23.54
C ASP A 790 -50.95 24.08 24.06
N GLY A 791 -50.94 25.40 23.82
CA GLY A 791 -50.08 26.37 24.52
C GLY A 791 -50.83 27.57 25.11
N ALA A 792 -52.16 27.51 25.28
CA ALA A 792 -52.95 28.68 25.69
C ALA A 792 -54.27 28.34 26.42
N ARG A 793 -54.22 27.72 27.61
CA ARG A 793 -55.22 27.84 28.72
C ARG A 793 -54.89 26.97 29.95
N ARG A 794 -54.05 27.47 30.85
CA ARG A 794 -54.30 27.63 32.31
C ARG A 794 -53.04 28.03 33.06
#